data_AF-A0A925ID67-F1
#
_entry.id   AF-A0A925ID67-F1
#
_cell.length_a   1.000
_cell.length_b   1.000
_cell.length_c   1.000
_cell.angle_alpha   90.00
_cell.angle_beta   90.00
_cell.angle_gamma   90.00
#
_symmetry.space_group_name_H-M   'P 1'
#
loop_
_entity.id
_entity.type
_entity.pdbx_description
1 polymer ?
#
loop_
_entity_poly.entity_id
_entity_poly.type
_entity_poly.pdbx_seq_one_letter_code
_entity_poly.pdbx_strand_id
1 'polypeptide(L)'
;MKKKLRGLKRTAIQLDFDLYRVDVPIRSLTNTNLSVIDIWPEAVDQTIMFIHGYAGCAETWEHQINHFAREFRVIAPDLRGHGQSDAPYTQYTMSELVDDIHNIVETLKLPETFILVGHSFGGSICVEYANAHPERLEKLVLIATAGEYPLPRAAFWAFRIPTAFYRLWWDYRPKFNAEIHVMKRMMFNNMRKWKGWPLLRNITTDTLVITGERDNYFPRYVFEDAAKMVPNAEIYDVGSAKHKVQLERAEAVNRAIERFAEPQQKVSWRDHTSQNPILQHRPWLSSYSQDTPRTIPIPRQPLHKFLEGAADWLPKHTATSFYGATLTYQQLNAKVNQFAQALHGLGVRPGDRVMIVLPNTPNLIIAYYATLKIGGVVVMPNPDAPDTRAEGVVRQIKQTDAKVLVVLRSYAQLATSLKESGSSISIVFADMREKIADETYSKLLSADMDDPTVAATRKLGHSMSKLMEEASDQTPNISVSAQDLAVIVFTSGTTDEPKGVCLTHSNLVANTLQTRHWVPDLHYGSEIFLAVLPMMHSYGMTAALNVPIAMGATIVLLPVFDINQVLEHIKQYKPTIFPGVPAIYTAINQAPHVRSYGLSSIKACISGAAPLPVEVQEAFEKLTRGRLVEGYGLTECSPVTHANPLYGVRKVGSIGVPIANTDARIVDLVTDKELPAGEIGELIVKGPQVMERYWETTVEDEPESIIKNGWLYTGDIAVMDDDGYFQLISRKRDTITVDGHFVYPRDVEEVLYEHNKVLEAAVVGIPDGEHGQRIKAFVVPRAGAKITTDELIELCRRRLDDYAVPSEVEFRQDLPKSFVGKVLRRLLTE
;
A
#
# COMPACT_ATOMS: atom_id res chain seq x y z
N MET A 1 -24.65 -10.51 -3.20
CA MET A 1 -24.55 -9.09 -2.76
C MET A 1 -24.28 -9.05 -1.27
N LYS A 2 -23.08 -8.67 -0.84
CA LYS A 2 -22.80 -8.40 0.59
C LYS A 2 -23.77 -7.32 1.09
N LYS A 3 -24.31 -7.49 2.31
CA LYS A 3 -25.32 -6.59 2.88
C LYS A 3 -24.70 -5.22 3.12
N LYS A 4 -25.15 -4.21 2.36
CA LYS A 4 -24.70 -2.82 2.50
C LYS A 4 -25.04 -2.30 3.90
N LEU A 5 -24.04 -1.94 4.68
CA LEU A 5 -24.20 -1.11 5.87
C LEU A 5 -24.61 0.30 5.42
N ARG A 6 -25.90 0.63 5.57
CA ARG A 6 -26.44 1.94 5.19
C ARG A 6 -26.67 2.76 6.45
N GLY A 7 -25.73 3.62 6.83
CA GLY A 7 -25.95 4.52 7.97
C GLY A 7 -24.77 5.38 8.43
N LEU A 8 -23.53 4.89 8.32
CA LEU A 8 -22.35 5.70 8.61
C LEU A 8 -21.88 6.38 7.32
N LYS A 9 -22.09 7.69 7.22
CA LYS A 9 -21.25 8.51 6.33
C LYS A 9 -19.87 8.47 6.96
N ARG A 10 -18.97 7.62 6.42
CA ARG A 10 -17.57 7.55 6.85
C ARG A 10 -17.00 8.97 6.70
N THR A 11 -16.86 9.70 7.79
CA THR A 11 -16.53 11.15 7.79
C THR A 11 -15.05 11.40 8.03
N ALA A 12 -14.31 10.37 8.44
CA ALA A 12 -12.87 10.40 8.65
C ALA A 12 -12.28 8.99 8.41
N ILE A 13 -12.24 8.54 7.15
CA ILE A 13 -11.60 7.26 6.82
C ILE A 13 -10.09 7.42 7.02
N GLN A 14 -9.55 6.79 8.07
CA GLN A 14 -8.11 6.57 8.24
C GLN A 14 -7.72 5.16 7.79
N LEU A 15 -8.56 4.15 8.05
CA LEU A 15 -8.38 2.77 7.60
C LEU A 15 -9.64 2.25 6.89
N ASP A 16 -9.46 1.46 5.82
CA ASP A 16 -10.57 0.74 5.18
C ASP A 16 -10.77 -0.61 5.88
N PHE A 17 -11.71 -0.67 6.83
CA PHE A 17 -11.92 -1.84 7.68
C PHE A 17 -12.21 -3.13 6.93
N ASP A 18 -12.80 -3.04 5.73
CA ASP A 18 -13.11 -4.22 4.91
C ASP A 18 -11.83 -5.00 4.52
N LEU A 19 -10.68 -4.32 4.45
CA LEU A 19 -9.39 -4.96 4.20
C LEU A 19 -8.86 -5.74 5.40
N TYR A 20 -9.32 -5.41 6.61
CA TYR A 20 -8.88 -6.05 7.86
C TYR A 20 -9.88 -7.09 8.36
N ARG A 21 -10.94 -7.35 7.59
CA ARG A 21 -11.91 -8.39 7.93
C ARG A 21 -11.34 -9.77 7.67
N VAL A 22 -11.48 -10.64 8.67
CA VAL A 22 -11.18 -12.06 8.64
C VAL A 22 -12.42 -12.86 8.99
N ASP A 23 -12.54 -14.04 8.40
CA ASP A 23 -13.64 -14.96 8.69
C ASP A 23 -13.23 -15.91 9.82
N VAL A 24 -14.04 -15.94 10.89
CA VAL A 24 -13.89 -16.86 12.02
C VAL A 24 -15.05 -17.86 11.98
N PRO A 25 -14.80 -19.17 11.75
CA PRO A 25 -15.86 -20.17 11.69
C PRO A 25 -16.67 -20.24 12.98
N ILE A 26 -18.00 -20.28 12.88
CA ILE A 26 -18.87 -20.49 14.04
C ILE A 26 -18.77 -21.96 14.45
N ARG A 27 -18.35 -22.25 15.69
CA ARG A 27 -18.26 -23.62 16.22
C ARG A 27 -19.57 -24.35 16.04
N SER A 28 -19.49 -25.66 15.75
CA SER A 28 -20.63 -26.58 15.55
C SER A 28 -21.50 -26.31 14.31
N LEU A 29 -21.17 -25.33 13.47
CA LEU A 29 -21.88 -25.04 12.22
C LEU A 29 -20.96 -25.17 11.02
N THR A 30 -21.50 -25.67 9.90
CA THR A 30 -20.75 -25.83 8.65
C THR A 30 -20.96 -24.62 7.74
N ASN A 31 -19.87 -24.14 7.13
CA ASN A 31 -19.89 -23.03 6.16
C ASN A 31 -20.58 -21.75 6.67
N THR A 32 -20.41 -21.43 7.96
CA THR A 32 -20.90 -20.18 8.54
C THR A 32 -19.81 -19.51 9.36
N ASN A 33 -19.58 -18.23 9.09
CA ASN A 33 -18.50 -17.47 9.68
C ASN A 33 -19.01 -16.20 10.38
N LEU A 34 -18.28 -15.81 11.42
CA LEU A 34 -18.27 -14.45 11.94
C LEU A 34 -17.30 -13.63 11.10
N SER A 35 -17.70 -12.42 10.73
CA SER A 35 -16.79 -11.44 10.17
C SER A 35 -16.18 -10.62 11.30
N VAL A 36 -14.86 -10.61 11.39
CA VAL A 36 -14.11 -9.96 12.47
C VAL A 36 -13.11 -8.99 11.88
N ILE A 37 -13.13 -7.73 12.32
CA ILE A 37 -12.05 -6.78 12.02
C ILE A 37 -10.87 -7.13 12.94
N ASP A 38 -9.73 -7.51 12.36
CA ASP A 38 -8.46 -7.78 13.06
C ASP A 38 -7.39 -6.84 12.53
N ILE A 39 -7.09 -5.79 13.30
CA ILE A 39 -6.05 -4.82 12.96
C ILE A 39 -4.89 -5.04 13.93
N TRP A 40 -3.79 -5.52 13.40
CA TRP A 40 -2.61 -5.88 14.18
C TRP A 40 -1.38 -5.15 13.66
N PRO A 41 -0.98 -4.04 14.31
CA PRO A 41 0.29 -3.38 14.04
C PRO A 41 1.47 -4.25 14.52
N GLU A 42 2.63 -4.04 13.92
CA GLU A 42 3.86 -4.75 14.29
C GLU A 42 4.29 -4.44 15.73
N ALA A 43 4.80 -5.46 16.43
CA ALA A 43 5.37 -5.37 17.78
C ALA A 43 4.40 -4.73 18.80
N VAL A 44 3.11 -5.00 18.60
CA VAL A 44 2.04 -4.72 19.56
C VAL A 44 1.58 -6.01 20.21
N ASP A 45 1.77 -6.08 21.52
CA ASP A 45 1.44 -7.26 22.33
C ASP A 45 0.10 -7.12 23.06
N GLN A 46 -0.35 -5.89 23.36
CA GLN A 46 -1.63 -5.65 24.00
C GLN A 46 -2.78 -5.72 22.99
N THR A 47 -3.86 -6.40 23.37
CA THR A 47 -5.06 -6.56 22.54
C THR A 47 -6.26 -5.91 23.19
N ILE A 48 -7.05 -5.18 22.41
CA ILE A 48 -8.34 -4.60 22.81
C ILE A 48 -9.45 -5.11 21.89
N MET A 49 -10.51 -5.64 22.50
CA MET A 49 -11.65 -6.20 21.79
C MET A 49 -12.92 -5.37 22.02
N PHE A 50 -13.59 -4.94 20.95
CA PHE A 50 -14.80 -4.12 20.98
C PHE A 50 -16.05 -4.91 20.58
N ILE A 51 -17.01 -5.04 21.51
CA ILE A 51 -18.28 -5.75 21.30
C ILE A 51 -19.43 -4.76 21.17
N HIS A 52 -20.05 -4.73 19.99
CA HIS A 52 -21.17 -3.83 19.70
C HIS A 52 -22.50 -4.26 20.35
N GLY A 53 -23.46 -3.34 20.42
CA GLY A 53 -24.79 -3.58 21.00
C GLY A 53 -25.78 -4.31 20.08
N TYR A 54 -26.98 -4.57 20.58
CA TYR A 54 -28.05 -5.40 19.99
C TYR A 54 -28.47 -5.08 18.54
N ALA A 55 -28.25 -3.86 18.07
CA ALA A 55 -28.60 -3.42 16.71
C ALA A 55 -27.37 -2.94 15.89
N GLY A 56 -26.19 -3.06 16.48
CA GLY A 56 -24.92 -2.53 15.95
C GLY A 56 -24.24 -3.46 14.97
N CYS A 57 -23.05 -3.04 14.57
CA CYS A 57 -22.05 -3.80 13.80
C CYS A 57 -20.66 -3.34 14.28
N ALA A 58 -19.61 -4.04 13.86
CA ALA A 58 -18.22 -3.71 14.21
C ALA A 58 -17.86 -2.25 13.84
N GLU A 59 -18.33 -1.74 12.70
CA GLU A 59 -18.07 -0.38 12.23
C GLU A 59 -18.69 0.71 13.11
N THR A 60 -19.58 0.36 14.04
CA THR A 60 -20.05 1.33 15.05
C THR A 60 -18.94 1.79 16.00
N TRP A 61 -17.78 1.13 15.98
CA TRP A 61 -16.57 1.50 16.69
C TRP A 61 -15.55 2.28 15.83
N GLU A 62 -15.93 2.85 14.69
CA GLU A 62 -15.00 3.53 13.75
C GLU A 62 -14.02 4.49 14.45
N HIS A 63 -14.49 5.32 15.37
CA HIS A 63 -13.63 6.26 16.09
C HIS A 63 -12.67 5.59 17.08
N GLN A 64 -13.10 4.50 17.72
CA GLN A 64 -12.27 3.75 18.66
C GLN A 64 -11.24 2.91 17.90
N ILE A 65 -11.65 2.21 16.85
CA ILE A 65 -10.76 1.39 16.02
C ILE A 65 -9.63 2.25 15.45
N ASN A 66 -9.93 3.38 14.82
CA ASN A 66 -8.90 4.25 14.24
C ASN A 66 -7.96 4.87 15.30
N HIS A 67 -8.43 5.06 16.53
CA HIS A 67 -7.62 5.60 17.63
C HIS A 67 -6.69 4.54 18.22
N PHE A 68 -7.23 3.39 18.61
CA PHE A 68 -6.49 2.34 19.32
C PHE A 68 -5.62 1.47 18.40
N ALA A 69 -5.92 1.39 17.09
CA ALA A 69 -5.12 0.63 16.13
C ALA A 69 -3.69 1.14 15.92
N ARG A 70 -3.28 2.21 16.60
CA ARG A 70 -1.90 2.72 16.61
C ARG A 70 -1.00 2.00 17.61
N GLU A 71 -1.59 1.55 18.72
CA GLU A 71 -0.84 1.07 19.89
C GLU A 71 -1.36 -0.29 20.40
N PHE A 72 -2.54 -0.72 19.94
CA PHE A 72 -3.18 -1.98 20.32
C PHE A 72 -3.49 -2.82 19.08
N ARG A 73 -3.45 -4.15 19.25
CA ARG A 73 -4.15 -5.04 18.34
C ARG A 73 -5.64 -4.88 18.60
N VAL A 74 -6.37 -4.41 17.59
CA VAL A 74 -7.80 -4.13 17.70
C VAL A 74 -8.60 -5.26 17.08
N ILE A 75 -9.49 -5.85 17.89
CA ILE A 75 -10.45 -6.87 17.45
C ILE A 75 -11.86 -6.31 17.55
N ALA A 76 -12.61 -6.30 16.46
CA ALA A 76 -14.02 -5.88 16.47
C ALA A 76 -14.87 -6.86 15.65
N PRO A 77 -15.53 -7.83 16.30
CA PRO A 77 -16.41 -8.77 15.61
C PRO A 77 -17.78 -8.16 15.30
N ASP A 78 -18.32 -8.52 14.14
CA ASP A 78 -19.76 -8.52 13.95
C ASP A 78 -20.35 -9.74 14.66
N LEU A 79 -21.28 -9.52 15.60
CA LEU A 79 -21.96 -10.63 16.26
C LEU A 79 -22.70 -11.50 15.22
N ARG A 80 -22.88 -12.80 15.51
CA ARG A 80 -23.64 -13.69 14.62
C ARG A 80 -24.95 -13.03 14.16
N GLY A 81 -25.17 -13.02 12.85
CA GLY A 81 -26.33 -12.40 12.20
C GLY A 81 -26.36 -10.87 12.15
N HIS A 82 -25.27 -10.20 12.53
CA HIS A 82 -25.05 -8.76 12.41
C HIS A 82 -24.00 -8.45 11.34
N GLY A 83 -24.02 -7.22 10.84
CA GLY A 83 -23.02 -6.70 9.91
C GLY A 83 -22.75 -7.65 8.74
N GLN A 84 -21.50 -8.08 8.64
CA GLN A 84 -21.04 -9.03 7.61
C GLN A 84 -20.99 -10.49 8.07
N SER A 85 -21.33 -10.79 9.33
CA SER A 85 -21.42 -12.16 9.86
C SER A 85 -22.63 -12.91 9.30
N ASP A 86 -22.48 -14.23 9.13
CA ASP A 86 -23.58 -15.10 8.73
C ASP A 86 -24.70 -15.12 9.76
N ALA A 87 -25.93 -15.35 9.31
CA ALA A 87 -27.15 -15.30 10.14
C ALA A 87 -27.82 -16.69 10.29
N PRO A 88 -27.16 -17.71 10.86
CA PRO A 88 -27.68 -19.07 10.94
C PRO A 88 -28.96 -19.16 11.77
N TYR A 89 -29.81 -20.16 11.57
CA TYR A 89 -31.08 -20.28 12.32
C TYR A 89 -30.90 -20.93 13.72
N THR A 90 -29.91 -20.49 14.50
CA THR A 90 -29.67 -20.93 15.89
C THR A 90 -30.54 -20.21 16.91
N GLN A 91 -30.39 -20.49 18.21
CA GLN A 91 -31.22 -19.86 19.25
C GLN A 91 -30.74 -18.46 19.64
N TYR A 92 -29.49 -18.11 19.31
CA TYR A 92 -28.84 -16.87 19.72
C TYR A 92 -28.89 -16.68 21.24
N THR A 93 -28.62 -17.72 22.03
CA THR A 93 -28.57 -17.61 23.50
C THR A 93 -27.32 -16.85 23.95
N MET A 94 -27.31 -16.39 25.21
CA MET A 94 -26.12 -15.73 25.77
C MET A 94 -24.90 -16.65 25.73
N SER A 95 -25.06 -17.94 26.04
CA SER A 95 -23.99 -18.92 25.96
C SER A 95 -23.39 -19.04 24.55
N GLU A 96 -24.22 -18.97 23.50
CA GLU A 96 -23.75 -18.99 22.12
C GLU A 96 -22.95 -17.72 21.76
N LEU A 97 -23.36 -16.56 22.28
CA LEU A 97 -22.65 -15.29 22.04
C LEU A 97 -21.32 -15.22 22.81
N VAL A 98 -21.26 -15.80 24.02
CA VAL A 98 -20.03 -15.91 24.81
C VAL A 98 -19.06 -16.92 24.17
N ASP A 99 -19.55 -18.06 23.68
CA ASP A 99 -18.73 -19.04 22.95
C ASP A 99 -18.19 -18.46 21.63
N ASP A 100 -18.94 -17.61 20.93
CA ASP A 100 -18.43 -16.88 19.76
C ASP A 100 -17.19 -16.03 20.12
N ILE A 101 -17.27 -15.25 21.20
CA ILE A 101 -16.14 -14.42 21.65
C ILE A 101 -14.96 -15.31 22.01
N HIS A 102 -15.18 -16.37 22.78
CA HIS A 102 -14.13 -17.30 23.15
C HIS A 102 -13.50 -17.99 21.92
N ASN A 103 -14.31 -18.35 20.92
CA ASN A 103 -13.84 -18.92 19.67
C ASN A 103 -13.01 -17.94 18.83
N ILE A 104 -13.34 -16.64 18.84
CA ILE A 104 -12.52 -15.59 18.23
C ILE A 104 -11.15 -15.53 18.90
N VAL A 105 -11.12 -15.56 20.24
CA VAL A 105 -9.88 -15.56 21.04
C VAL A 105 -8.95 -16.70 20.61
N GLU A 106 -9.50 -17.92 20.51
CA GLU A 106 -8.76 -19.12 20.12
C GLU A 106 -8.32 -19.11 18.65
N THR A 107 -9.24 -18.77 17.74
CA THR A 107 -8.99 -18.83 16.28
C THR A 107 -7.97 -17.79 15.84
N LEU A 108 -8.08 -16.57 16.38
CA LEU A 108 -7.16 -15.47 16.07
C LEU A 108 -5.90 -15.47 16.94
N LYS A 109 -5.77 -16.47 17.83
CA LYS A 109 -4.64 -16.66 18.76
C LYS A 109 -4.32 -15.36 19.50
N LEU A 110 -5.32 -14.81 20.18
CA LEU A 110 -5.10 -13.60 20.98
C LEU A 110 -4.17 -13.91 22.17
N PRO A 111 -3.48 -12.89 22.74
CA PRO A 111 -2.63 -13.07 23.90
C PRO A 111 -3.34 -13.72 25.09
N GLU A 112 -2.57 -14.14 26.10
CA GLU A 112 -3.12 -14.80 27.29
C GLU A 112 -4.22 -13.98 27.98
N THR A 113 -4.02 -12.67 28.06
CA THR A 113 -5.02 -11.71 28.55
C THR A 113 -5.23 -10.58 27.55
N PHE A 114 -6.41 -9.96 27.58
CA PHE A 114 -6.74 -8.83 26.72
C PHE A 114 -7.76 -7.88 27.38
N ILE A 115 -7.91 -6.68 26.82
CA ILE A 115 -8.89 -5.69 27.26
C ILE A 115 -10.20 -5.92 26.53
N LEU A 116 -11.31 -6.09 27.26
CA LEU A 116 -12.63 -6.30 26.67
C LEU A 116 -13.51 -5.07 26.88
N VAL A 117 -14.03 -4.52 25.78
CA VAL A 117 -14.88 -3.32 25.77
C VAL A 117 -16.24 -3.65 25.19
N GLY A 118 -17.31 -3.39 25.95
CA GLY A 118 -18.67 -3.64 25.50
C GLY A 118 -19.55 -2.40 25.54
N HIS A 119 -20.34 -2.18 24.49
CA HIS A 119 -21.35 -1.12 24.47
C HIS A 119 -22.77 -1.68 24.55
N SER A 120 -23.60 -1.13 25.44
CA SER A 120 -25.02 -1.49 25.60
C SER A 120 -25.18 -3.00 25.80
N PHE A 121 -26.02 -3.68 25.02
CA PHE A 121 -26.17 -5.14 25.09
C PHE A 121 -24.86 -5.90 24.85
N GLY A 122 -23.92 -5.35 24.08
CA GLY A 122 -22.58 -5.91 23.94
C GLY A 122 -21.83 -5.95 25.26
N GLY A 123 -22.03 -4.94 26.12
CA GLY A 123 -21.53 -4.94 27.50
C GLY A 123 -22.15 -6.04 28.36
N SER A 124 -23.42 -6.37 28.18
CA SER A 124 -24.03 -7.52 28.86
C SER A 124 -23.38 -8.85 28.46
N ILE A 125 -23.00 -9.01 27.18
CA ILE A 125 -22.23 -10.18 26.72
C ILE A 125 -20.83 -10.17 27.37
N CYS A 126 -20.19 -9.01 27.47
CA CYS A 126 -18.88 -8.88 28.11
C CYS A 126 -18.92 -9.21 29.61
N VAL A 127 -19.99 -8.83 30.33
CA VAL A 127 -20.20 -9.19 31.74
C VAL A 127 -20.29 -10.71 31.92
N GLU A 128 -21.02 -11.39 31.03
CA GLU A 128 -21.14 -12.85 31.04
C GLU A 128 -19.80 -13.52 30.71
N TYR A 129 -19.08 -13.01 29.72
CA TYR A 129 -17.72 -13.47 29.39
C TYR A 129 -16.76 -13.29 30.56
N ALA A 130 -16.77 -12.13 31.23
CA ALA A 130 -15.91 -11.86 32.39
C ALA A 130 -16.20 -12.77 33.59
N ASN A 131 -17.44 -13.22 33.75
CA ASN A 131 -17.79 -14.20 34.79
C ASN A 131 -17.36 -15.63 34.40
N ALA A 132 -17.42 -15.98 33.12
CA ALA A 132 -17.07 -17.31 32.62
C ALA A 132 -15.56 -17.53 32.44
N HIS A 133 -14.83 -16.46 32.07
CA HIS A 133 -13.41 -16.48 31.71
C HIS A 133 -12.64 -15.29 32.33
N PRO A 134 -12.71 -15.06 33.66
CA PRO A 134 -12.03 -13.94 34.30
C PRO A 134 -10.50 -13.98 34.08
N GLU A 135 -9.92 -15.17 33.93
CA GLU A 135 -8.49 -15.40 33.69
C GLU A 135 -8.01 -14.87 32.33
N ARG A 136 -8.93 -14.60 31.40
CA ARG A 136 -8.61 -14.11 30.05
C ARG A 136 -8.64 -12.59 29.95
N LEU A 137 -9.07 -11.88 30.99
CA LEU A 137 -9.27 -10.43 30.93
C LEU A 137 -8.22 -9.71 31.77
N GLU A 138 -7.47 -8.82 31.11
CA GLU A 138 -6.61 -7.85 31.79
C GLU A 138 -7.49 -6.76 32.43
N LYS A 139 -8.41 -6.20 31.64
CA LYS A 139 -9.29 -5.09 32.02
C LYS A 139 -10.64 -5.21 31.31
N LEU A 140 -11.69 -4.71 31.97
CA LEU A 140 -13.05 -4.68 31.43
C LEU A 140 -13.54 -3.22 31.30
N VAL A 141 -14.15 -2.88 30.16
CA VAL A 141 -14.78 -1.57 29.96
C VAL A 141 -16.25 -1.75 29.57
N LEU A 142 -17.13 -1.16 30.35
CA LEU A 142 -18.58 -1.21 30.14
C LEU A 142 -19.11 0.17 29.78
N ILE A 143 -19.57 0.35 28.54
CA ILE A 143 -20.10 1.62 28.04
C ILE A 143 -21.61 1.52 27.94
N ALA A 144 -22.31 2.34 28.73
CA ALA A 144 -23.77 2.38 28.77
C ALA A 144 -24.40 0.97 28.88
N THR A 145 -23.81 0.11 29.69
CA THR A 145 -24.29 -1.25 29.93
C THR A 145 -25.39 -1.21 30.99
N ALA A 146 -26.56 -1.76 30.66
CA ALA A 146 -27.66 -1.87 31.62
C ALA A 146 -27.49 -3.14 32.48
N GLY A 147 -28.05 -3.15 33.69
CA GLY A 147 -28.16 -4.35 34.55
C GLY A 147 -29.39 -5.22 34.21
N GLU A 148 -30.36 -4.67 33.49
CA GLU A 148 -31.50 -5.38 32.89
C GLU A 148 -32.15 -4.55 31.77
N TYR A 149 -32.98 -5.17 30.92
CA TYR A 149 -33.66 -4.50 29.81
C TYR A 149 -35.18 -4.53 29.96
N PRO A 150 -35.79 -3.60 30.72
CA PRO A 150 -37.24 -3.54 30.89
C PRO A 150 -37.88 -3.00 29.60
N LEU A 151 -38.43 -3.92 28.80
CA LEU A 151 -39.00 -3.57 27.50
C LEU A 151 -40.38 -2.91 27.63
N PRO A 152 -40.65 -1.81 26.90
CA PRO A 152 -42.00 -1.27 26.77
C PRO A 152 -42.96 -2.30 26.16
N ARG A 153 -44.22 -2.34 26.64
CA ARG A 153 -45.24 -3.28 26.13
C ARG A 153 -45.44 -3.21 24.61
N ALA A 154 -45.26 -2.04 24.00
CA ALA A 154 -45.36 -1.85 22.56
C ALA A 154 -44.25 -2.60 21.78
N ALA A 155 -43.01 -2.57 22.26
CA ALA A 155 -41.90 -3.30 21.64
C ALA A 155 -42.15 -4.83 21.69
N PHE A 156 -42.72 -5.32 22.79
CA PHE A 156 -43.10 -6.72 22.94
C PHE A 156 -44.13 -7.19 21.90
N TRP A 157 -45.15 -6.38 21.63
CA TRP A 157 -46.15 -6.69 20.60
C TRP A 157 -45.56 -6.68 19.20
N ALA A 158 -44.66 -5.74 18.90
CA ALA A 158 -43.95 -5.70 17.62
C ALA A 158 -43.19 -7.02 17.38
N PHE A 159 -42.33 -7.46 18.32
CA PHE A 159 -41.57 -8.69 18.12
C PHE A 159 -42.41 -9.97 18.03
N ARG A 160 -43.69 -9.96 18.41
CA ARG A 160 -44.61 -11.10 18.21
C ARG A 160 -45.06 -11.27 16.76
N ILE A 161 -45.07 -10.21 15.96
CA ILE A 161 -45.47 -10.28 14.55
C ILE A 161 -44.54 -11.27 13.81
N PRO A 162 -45.07 -12.15 12.93
CA PRO A 162 -44.26 -13.09 12.17
C PRO A 162 -43.20 -12.37 11.30
N THR A 163 -42.00 -12.93 11.18
CA THR A 163 -40.88 -12.31 10.46
C THR A 163 -41.20 -12.02 8.99
N ALA A 164 -42.10 -12.79 8.38
CA ALA A 164 -42.58 -12.59 7.02
C ALA A 164 -43.18 -11.19 6.78
N PHE A 165 -43.88 -10.62 7.76
CA PHE A 165 -44.46 -9.27 7.65
C PHE A 165 -43.40 -8.16 7.71
N TYR A 166 -42.28 -8.43 8.37
CA TYR A 166 -41.15 -7.51 8.42
C TYR A 166 -40.31 -7.56 7.15
N ARG A 167 -40.11 -8.75 6.57
CA ARG A 167 -39.23 -8.97 5.40
C ARG A 167 -39.49 -8.00 4.26
N LEU A 168 -40.75 -7.68 3.97
CA LEU A 168 -41.13 -6.78 2.87
C LEU A 168 -40.54 -5.36 3.00
N TRP A 169 -40.24 -4.93 4.22
CA TRP A 169 -39.70 -3.60 4.54
C TRP A 169 -38.29 -3.67 5.14
N TRP A 170 -37.82 -4.86 5.51
CA TRP A 170 -36.57 -5.07 6.24
C TRP A 170 -35.34 -4.78 5.37
N ASP A 171 -35.44 -4.94 4.04
CA ASP A 171 -34.37 -4.60 3.09
C ASP A 171 -34.16 -3.09 2.92
N TYR A 172 -35.14 -2.28 3.34
CA TYR A 172 -35.11 -0.81 3.26
C TYR A 172 -34.75 -0.15 4.60
N ARG A 173 -34.23 -0.90 5.57
CA ARG A 173 -33.95 -0.40 6.93
C ARG A 173 -32.73 0.54 6.97
N PRO A 174 -32.85 1.75 7.54
CA PRO A 174 -31.72 2.68 7.67
C PRO A 174 -30.98 2.60 9.03
N LYS A 175 -31.40 1.75 9.97
CA LYS A 175 -30.95 1.82 11.38
C LYS A 175 -30.55 0.51 12.07
N PHE A 176 -30.80 -0.67 11.48
CA PHE A 176 -30.52 -1.95 12.13
C PHE A 176 -29.56 -2.77 11.29
N ASN A 177 -28.41 -3.15 11.85
CA ASN A 177 -27.39 -3.90 11.13
C ASN A 177 -27.52 -5.42 11.30
N ALA A 178 -28.69 -5.91 11.74
CA ALA A 178 -28.96 -7.33 11.99
C ALA A 178 -30.16 -7.84 11.21
N GLU A 179 -30.23 -9.16 10.99
CA GLU A 179 -31.42 -9.80 10.41
C GLU A 179 -32.60 -9.83 11.39
N ILE A 180 -33.84 -9.75 10.88
CA ILE A 180 -35.03 -9.68 11.73
C ILE A 180 -35.18 -10.90 12.63
N HIS A 181 -34.88 -12.10 12.12
CA HIS A 181 -35.00 -13.32 12.92
C HIS A 181 -33.95 -13.37 14.03
N VAL A 182 -32.75 -12.84 13.78
CA VAL A 182 -31.67 -12.69 14.76
C VAL A 182 -32.14 -11.79 15.90
N MET A 183 -32.57 -10.57 15.56
CA MET A 183 -33.08 -9.60 16.53
C MET A 183 -34.21 -10.20 17.36
N LYS A 184 -35.22 -10.79 16.71
CA LYS A 184 -36.36 -11.42 17.40
C LYS A 184 -35.89 -12.51 18.38
N ARG A 185 -34.98 -13.40 17.97
CA ARG A 185 -34.47 -14.48 18.83
C ARG A 185 -33.66 -13.93 20.00
N MET A 186 -32.72 -13.01 19.77
CA MET A 186 -31.94 -12.35 20.83
C MET A 186 -32.84 -11.59 21.81
N MET A 187 -33.91 -10.97 21.32
CA MET A 187 -34.90 -10.29 22.17
C MET A 187 -35.57 -11.26 23.15
N PHE A 188 -36.07 -12.41 22.66
CA PHE A 188 -36.80 -13.38 23.46
C PHE A 188 -35.89 -14.26 24.34
N ASN A 189 -34.70 -14.59 23.85
CA ASN A 189 -33.79 -15.52 24.51
C ASN A 189 -32.80 -14.81 25.43
N ASN A 190 -32.45 -13.54 25.15
CA ASN A 190 -31.50 -12.78 25.97
C ASN A 190 -32.14 -11.54 26.59
N MET A 191 -32.37 -10.46 25.83
CA MET A 191 -32.69 -9.14 26.40
C MET A 191 -33.85 -9.18 27.40
N ARG A 192 -34.94 -9.90 27.10
CA ARG A 192 -36.10 -10.04 28.00
C ARG A 192 -35.79 -10.83 29.28
N LYS A 193 -34.90 -11.82 29.21
CA LYS A 193 -34.61 -12.77 30.30
C LYS A 193 -33.39 -12.39 31.11
N TRP A 194 -32.50 -11.57 30.56
CA TRP A 194 -31.21 -11.27 31.13
C TRP A 194 -31.36 -10.41 32.41
N LYS A 195 -30.70 -10.88 33.49
CA LYS A 195 -30.68 -10.26 34.82
C LYS A 195 -29.23 -10.19 35.28
N GLY A 196 -28.54 -9.11 34.91
CA GLY A 196 -27.11 -8.94 35.14
C GLY A 196 -26.70 -8.60 36.56
N TRP A 197 -27.64 -8.23 37.44
CA TRP A 197 -27.31 -7.72 38.78
C TRP A 197 -26.39 -8.62 39.62
N PRO A 198 -26.61 -9.96 39.70
CA PRO A 198 -25.69 -10.83 40.43
C PRO A 198 -24.33 -10.95 39.74
N LEU A 199 -24.32 -11.02 38.41
CA LEU A 199 -23.11 -11.16 37.61
C LEU A 199 -22.21 -9.93 37.72
N LEU A 200 -22.78 -8.73 37.74
CA LEU A 200 -22.04 -7.47 37.94
C LEU A 200 -21.29 -7.46 39.28
N ARG A 201 -21.89 -8.00 40.35
CA ARG A 201 -21.25 -8.09 41.68
C ARG A 201 -20.13 -9.12 41.75
N ASN A 202 -20.16 -10.10 40.87
CA ASN A 202 -19.19 -11.19 40.80
C ASN A 202 -17.96 -10.85 39.94
N ILE A 203 -17.95 -9.69 39.27
CA ILE A 203 -16.81 -9.27 38.46
C ILE A 203 -15.61 -9.06 39.38
N THR A 204 -14.52 -9.77 39.09
CA THR A 204 -13.23 -9.65 39.80
C THR A 204 -12.19 -8.86 38.99
N THR A 205 -12.42 -8.65 37.70
CA THR A 205 -11.53 -7.91 36.81
C THR A 205 -11.67 -6.40 37.05
N ASP A 206 -10.56 -5.68 37.02
CA ASP A 206 -10.56 -4.21 37.06
C ASP A 206 -11.47 -3.65 35.96
N THR A 207 -12.42 -2.79 36.34
CA THR A 207 -13.49 -2.36 35.45
C THR A 207 -13.64 -0.84 35.39
N LEU A 208 -13.70 -0.30 34.17
CA LEU A 208 -14.14 1.06 33.88
C LEU A 208 -15.60 1.04 33.40
N VAL A 209 -16.45 1.86 34.00
CA VAL A 209 -17.83 2.05 33.59
C VAL A 209 -18.02 3.46 33.04
N ILE A 210 -18.30 3.56 31.74
CA ILE A 210 -18.56 4.83 31.06
C ILE A 210 -20.07 5.04 30.93
N THR A 211 -20.59 6.11 31.54
CA THR A 211 -22.02 6.46 31.54
C THR A 211 -22.30 7.74 30.75
N GLY A 212 -23.59 7.99 30.46
CA GLY A 212 -24.08 9.25 29.94
C GLY A 212 -25.37 9.68 30.67
N GLU A 213 -25.81 10.93 30.53
CA GLU A 213 -26.87 11.52 31.35
C GLU A 213 -28.31 11.31 30.83
N ARG A 214 -28.47 11.03 29.53
CA ARG A 214 -29.79 11.05 28.84
C ARG A 214 -30.14 9.72 28.19
N ASP A 215 -31.26 9.12 28.55
CA ASP A 215 -31.84 8.01 27.81
C ASP A 215 -33.36 8.08 27.78
N ASN A 216 -33.95 7.85 26.61
CA ASN A 216 -35.39 7.82 26.39
C ASN A 216 -35.92 6.38 26.18
N TYR A 217 -35.03 5.38 26.09
CA TYR A 217 -35.41 4.00 25.79
C TYR A 217 -35.55 3.12 27.03
N PHE A 218 -34.65 3.24 28.02
CA PHE A 218 -34.74 2.51 29.28
C PHE A 218 -34.72 3.45 30.50
N PRO A 219 -35.27 3.03 31.65
CA PRO A 219 -35.23 3.80 32.89
C PRO A 219 -33.80 4.10 33.35
N ARG A 220 -33.57 5.26 33.98
CA ARG A 220 -32.22 5.66 34.44
C ARG A 220 -31.53 4.65 35.35
N TYR A 221 -32.27 4.04 36.26
CA TYR A 221 -31.76 3.12 37.28
C TYR A 221 -31.00 1.92 36.67
N VAL A 222 -31.44 1.43 35.49
CA VAL A 222 -30.82 0.23 34.91
C VAL A 222 -29.36 0.44 34.53
N PHE A 223 -28.92 1.68 34.33
CA PHE A 223 -27.52 2.02 34.02
C PHE A 223 -26.77 2.56 35.24
N GLU A 224 -27.39 3.46 36.00
CA GLU A 224 -26.75 4.11 37.16
C GLU A 224 -26.45 3.11 38.28
N ASP A 225 -27.38 2.20 38.53
CA ASP A 225 -27.16 1.18 39.56
C ASP A 225 -26.26 0.07 39.05
N ALA A 226 -26.19 -0.17 37.73
CA ALA A 226 -25.25 -1.15 37.17
C ALA A 226 -23.80 -0.76 37.45
N ALA A 227 -23.47 0.53 37.30
CA ALA A 227 -22.14 1.06 37.63
C ALA A 227 -21.77 0.85 39.10
N LYS A 228 -22.72 1.02 40.03
CA LYS A 228 -22.51 0.84 41.48
C LYS A 228 -22.38 -0.61 41.91
N MET A 229 -22.86 -1.56 41.10
CA MET A 229 -22.86 -2.98 41.45
C MET A 229 -21.53 -3.66 41.15
N VAL A 230 -20.69 -3.07 40.31
CA VAL A 230 -19.36 -3.61 39.99
C VAL A 230 -18.38 -3.21 41.11
N PRO A 231 -17.74 -4.17 41.80
CA PRO A 231 -16.80 -3.85 42.87
C PRO A 231 -15.63 -3.00 42.38
N ASN A 232 -15.32 -1.92 43.11
CA ASN A 232 -14.18 -1.02 42.85
C ASN A 232 -14.12 -0.43 41.41
N ALA A 233 -15.24 -0.37 40.70
CA ALA A 233 -15.24 0.17 39.34
C ALA A 233 -14.90 1.67 39.29
N GLU A 234 -14.07 2.05 38.33
CA GLU A 234 -13.88 3.46 37.96
C GLU A 234 -15.12 3.92 37.16
N ILE A 235 -15.76 5.00 37.57
CA ILE A 235 -16.98 5.51 36.92
C ILE A 235 -16.66 6.84 36.25
N TYR A 236 -16.89 6.91 34.94
CA TYR A 236 -16.66 8.10 34.13
C TYR A 236 -17.91 8.50 33.36
N ASP A 237 -18.52 9.64 33.72
CA ASP A 237 -19.68 10.18 33.00
C ASP A 237 -19.24 11.17 31.92
N VAL A 238 -19.61 10.92 30.66
CA VAL A 238 -19.23 11.79 29.53
C VAL A 238 -20.26 12.85 29.18
N GLY A 239 -21.42 12.92 29.85
CA GLY A 239 -22.43 13.97 29.65
C GLY A 239 -23.19 13.90 28.32
N SER A 240 -23.47 12.71 27.77
CA SER A 240 -24.20 12.52 26.49
C SER A 240 -25.34 11.50 26.56
N ALA A 241 -25.99 11.21 25.43
CA ALA A 241 -27.05 10.20 25.39
C ALA A 241 -26.49 8.77 25.59
N LYS A 242 -27.03 7.99 26.54
CA LYS A 242 -26.51 6.67 26.97
C LYS A 242 -26.28 5.71 25.79
N HIS A 243 -27.23 5.61 24.86
CA HIS A 243 -27.17 4.64 23.75
C HIS A 243 -26.24 4.99 22.57
N LYS A 244 -25.60 6.17 22.59
CA LYS A 244 -24.71 6.64 21.52
C LYS A 244 -23.43 7.29 22.05
N VAL A 245 -23.09 7.03 23.32
CA VAL A 245 -21.94 7.64 24.02
C VAL A 245 -20.65 7.55 23.20
N GLN A 246 -20.35 6.37 22.67
CA GLN A 246 -19.16 6.07 21.87
C GLN A 246 -19.10 6.81 20.53
N LEU A 247 -20.25 7.27 20.02
CA LEU A 247 -20.36 8.01 18.75
C LEU A 247 -20.42 9.54 18.98
N GLU A 248 -21.21 10.00 19.94
CA GLU A 248 -21.44 11.44 20.17
C GLU A 248 -20.27 12.13 20.87
N ARG A 249 -19.51 11.40 21.69
CA ARG A 249 -18.40 11.91 22.51
C ARG A 249 -17.16 11.02 22.37
N ALA A 250 -16.90 10.54 21.16
CA ALA A 250 -15.86 9.55 20.88
C ALA A 250 -14.49 9.90 21.48
N GLU A 251 -14.04 11.15 21.37
CA GLU A 251 -12.75 11.56 21.94
C GLU A 251 -12.70 11.46 23.48
N ALA A 252 -13.81 11.78 24.17
CA ALA A 252 -13.86 11.69 25.62
C ALA A 252 -13.87 10.23 26.09
N VAL A 253 -14.54 9.36 25.33
CA VAL A 253 -14.54 7.91 25.54
C VAL A 253 -13.15 7.34 25.32
N ASN A 254 -12.48 7.70 24.21
CA ASN A 254 -11.14 7.23 23.89
C ASN A 254 -10.15 7.60 25.01
N ARG A 255 -10.12 8.86 25.46
CA ARG A 255 -9.26 9.29 26.57
C ARG A 255 -9.53 8.56 27.88
N ALA A 256 -10.77 8.18 28.15
CA ALA A 256 -11.12 7.42 29.37
C ALA A 256 -10.60 5.99 29.29
N ILE A 257 -10.79 5.32 28.15
CA ILE A 257 -10.28 3.98 27.91
C ILE A 257 -8.76 3.96 27.92
N GLU A 258 -8.11 4.92 27.27
CA GLU A 258 -6.65 5.07 27.21
C GLU A 258 -6.03 5.18 28.61
N ARG A 259 -6.50 6.13 29.42
CA ARG A 259 -6.03 6.30 30.82
C ARG A 259 -6.24 5.06 31.68
N PHE A 260 -7.34 4.36 31.44
CA PHE A 260 -7.64 3.13 32.15
C PHE A 260 -6.80 1.96 31.66
N ALA A 261 -6.46 1.90 30.38
CA ALA A 261 -5.65 0.85 29.75
C ALA A 261 -4.17 0.97 30.11
N GLU A 262 -3.64 2.18 30.28
CA GLU A 262 -2.24 2.41 30.66
C GLU A 262 -1.87 1.74 32.00
N PRO A 263 -0.66 1.16 32.14
CA PRO A 263 -0.15 0.72 33.43
C PRO A 263 0.05 1.94 34.35
N GLN A 264 -0.37 1.87 35.62
CA GLN A 264 -0.27 2.98 36.60
C GLN A 264 1.17 3.39 36.98
N GLN A 265 2.20 3.00 36.22
CA GLN A 265 3.56 3.52 36.42
C GLN A 265 3.64 4.93 35.83
N LYS A 266 3.49 5.94 36.70
CA LYS A 266 3.94 7.31 36.41
C LYS A 266 5.45 7.29 36.19
N VAL A 267 5.87 7.06 34.96
CA VAL A 267 7.24 7.31 34.53
C VAL A 267 7.48 8.81 34.71
N SER A 268 8.51 9.16 35.48
CA SER A 268 8.94 10.55 35.65
C SER A 268 9.20 11.16 34.28
N TRP A 269 8.90 12.45 34.07
CA TRP A 269 9.27 13.17 32.84
C TRP A 269 10.79 13.15 32.57
N ARG A 270 11.60 12.71 33.54
CA ARG A 270 13.06 12.50 33.42
C ARG A 270 13.46 11.10 32.96
N ASP A 271 12.56 10.13 33.00
CA ASP A 271 12.81 8.71 32.67
C ASP A 271 12.34 8.36 31.24
N HIS A 272 12.25 9.35 30.34
CA HIS A 272 11.95 9.14 28.91
C HIS A 272 13.12 8.54 28.13
N THR A 273 13.83 7.56 28.67
CA THR A 273 14.46 6.53 27.81
C THR A 273 13.34 5.58 27.41
N SER A 274 12.76 5.82 26.24
CA SER A 274 11.65 5.02 25.71
C SER A 274 11.98 3.53 25.78
N GLN A 275 11.32 2.78 26.66
CA GLN A 275 11.38 1.32 26.73
C GLN A 275 10.66 0.64 25.55
N ASN A 276 10.39 1.36 24.45
CA ASN A 276 9.82 0.75 23.27
C ASN A 276 10.93 -0.02 22.55
N PRO A 277 10.90 -1.37 22.52
CA PRO A 277 11.97 -2.17 21.94
C PRO A 277 12.22 -1.83 20.46
N ILE A 278 11.19 -1.36 19.75
CA ILE A 278 11.30 -0.96 18.35
C ILE A 278 12.23 0.26 18.19
N LEU A 279 12.18 1.23 19.12
CA LEU A 279 13.03 2.43 19.06
C LEU A 279 14.50 2.12 19.30
N GLN A 280 14.82 1.04 20.02
CA GLN A 280 16.20 0.59 20.20
C GLN A 280 16.77 -0.02 18.91
N HIS A 281 15.94 -0.67 18.09
CA HIS A 281 16.35 -1.30 16.84
C HIS A 281 16.19 -0.42 15.59
N ARG A 282 15.40 0.65 15.68
CA ARG A 282 15.09 1.56 14.56
C ARG A 282 15.35 3.03 14.97
N PRO A 283 16.61 3.48 15.03
CA PRO A 283 16.97 4.82 15.48
C PRO A 283 16.29 5.93 14.65
N TRP A 284 16.07 5.66 13.37
CA TRP A 284 15.43 6.58 12.41
C TRP A 284 13.95 6.91 12.70
N LEU A 285 13.26 6.15 13.55
CA LEU A 285 11.87 6.45 13.91
C LEU A 285 11.72 7.79 14.66
N SER A 286 12.81 8.30 15.23
CA SER A 286 12.88 9.64 15.84
C SER A 286 12.75 10.77 14.80
N SER A 287 13.10 10.49 13.54
CA SER A 287 13.10 11.43 12.42
C SER A 287 11.74 11.52 11.71
N TYR A 288 10.78 10.65 12.07
CA TYR A 288 9.44 10.67 11.51
C TYR A 288 8.69 11.94 11.90
N SER A 289 7.81 12.41 11.02
CA SER A 289 6.89 13.50 11.38
C SER A 289 5.88 13.02 12.43
N GLN A 290 5.36 13.93 13.24
CA GLN A 290 4.40 13.62 14.31
C GLN A 290 3.18 12.81 13.83
N ASP A 291 2.73 13.07 12.60
CA ASP A 291 1.56 12.42 12.01
C ASP A 291 1.90 11.18 11.17
N THR A 292 3.19 10.87 10.98
CA THR A 292 3.64 9.66 10.28
C THR A 292 3.67 8.49 11.27
N PRO A 293 2.88 7.42 11.05
CA PRO A 293 2.86 6.28 11.97
C PRO A 293 4.19 5.51 11.92
N ARG A 294 4.71 5.11 13.08
CA ARG A 294 5.98 4.36 13.22
C ARG A 294 5.88 2.94 12.63
N THR A 295 4.73 2.31 12.82
CA THR A 295 4.34 1.03 12.24
C THR A 295 2.93 1.17 11.66
N ILE A 296 2.60 0.38 10.65
CA ILE A 296 1.25 0.30 10.11
C ILE A 296 0.75 -1.14 10.13
N PRO A 297 -0.55 -1.36 10.34
CA PRO A 297 -1.13 -2.68 10.18
C PRO A 297 -1.21 -3.03 8.69
N ILE A 298 -0.73 -4.23 8.33
CA ILE A 298 -0.78 -4.73 6.95
C ILE A 298 -1.90 -5.77 6.83
N PRO A 299 -2.95 -5.52 6.02
CA PRO A 299 -4.05 -6.45 5.86
C PRO A 299 -3.62 -7.70 5.11
N ARG A 300 -4.15 -8.86 5.52
CA ARG A 300 -3.91 -10.16 4.89
C ARG A 300 -4.90 -10.44 3.75
N GLN A 301 -5.03 -9.49 2.83
CA GLN A 301 -5.96 -9.56 1.71
C GLN A 301 -5.22 -9.42 0.37
N PRO A 302 -5.71 -10.03 -0.72
CA PRO A 302 -5.11 -9.83 -2.02
C PRO A 302 -5.33 -8.40 -2.53
N LEU A 303 -4.33 -7.86 -3.22
CA LEU A 303 -4.29 -6.47 -3.71
C LEU A 303 -5.56 -6.01 -4.47
N HIS A 304 -6.23 -6.90 -5.20
CA HIS A 304 -7.44 -6.54 -5.94
C HIS A 304 -8.61 -6.11 -5.04
N LYS A 305 -8.57 -6.44 -3.73
CA LYS A 305 -9.56 -5.97 -2.75
C LYS A 305 -9.56 -4.46 -2.57
N PHE A 306 -8.46 -3.76 -2.86
CA PHE A 306 -8.43 -2.30 -2.85
C PHE A 306 -9.41 -1.70 -3.87
N LEU A 307 -9.47 -2.26 -5.08
CA LEU A 307 -10.41 -1.82 -6.11
C LEU A 307 -11.86 -2.17 -5.74
N GLU A 308 -12.10 -3.35 -5.19
CA GLU A 308 -13.44 -3.76 -4.73
C GLU A 308 -13.94 -2.87 -3.60
N GLY A 309 -13.10 -2.64 -2.60
CA GLY A 309 -13.38 -1.70 -1.50
C GLY A 309 -13.75 -0.33 -2.06
N ALA A 310 -12.87 0.28 -2.86
CA ALA A 310 -13.12 1.58 -3.48
C ALA A 310 -14.42 1.63 -4.31
N ALA A 311 -14.76 0.57 -5.05
CA ALA A 311 -16.02 0.46 -5.79
C ALA A 311 -17.25 0.31 -4.89
N ASP A 312 -17.09 -0.27 -3.70
CA ASP A 312 -18.17 -0.45 -2.73
C ASP A 312 -18.47 0.85 -1.96
N TRP A 313 -17.45 1.57 -1.48
CA TRP A 313 -17.66 2.80 -0.70
C TRP A 313 -17.69 4.09 -1.54
N LEU A 314 -17.06 4.13 -2.72
CA LEU A 314 -17.11 5.26 -3.67
C LEU A 314 -17.58 4.88 -5.08
N PRO A 315 -18.72 4.18 -5.25
CA PRO A 315 -19.13 3.65 -6.55
C PRO A 315 -19.19 4.71 -7.66
N LYS A 316 -19.59 5.94 -7.31
CA LYS A 316 -19.78 7.05 -8.26
C LYS A 316 -18.59 8.01 -8.37
N HIS A 317 -17.55 7.85 -7.56
CA HIS A 317 -16.37 8.71 -7.65
C HIS A 317 -15.55 8.35 -8.88
N THR A 318 -14.92 9.34 -9.52
CA THR A 318 -14.06 9.13 -10.68
C THR A 318 -12.80 8.38 -10.25
N ALA A 319 -12.57 7.21 -10.84
CA ALA A 319 -11.36 6.42 -10.67
C ALA A 319 -10.28 6.83 -11.68
N THR A 320 -10.64 6.95 -12.96
CA THR A 320 -9.70 7.33 -14.01
C THR A 320 -10.23 8.48 -14.86
N SER A 321 -9.32 9.36 -15.29
CA SER A 321 -9.53 10.38 -16.30
C SER A 321 -8.49 10.20 -17.40
N PHE A 322 -8.94 9.98 -18.64
CA PHE A 322 -8.10 9.73 -19.80
C PHE A 322 -8.61 10.55 -20.99
N TYR A 323 -7.91 11.63 -21.33
CA TYR A 323 -8.27 12.54 -22.43
C TYR A 323 -9.76 12.92 -22.45
N GLY A 324 -10.26 13.39 -21.30
CA GLY A 324 -11.64 13.83 -21.11
C GLY A 324 -12.65 12.71 -20.80
N ALA A 325 -12.33 11.44 -21.04
CA ALA A 325 -13.21 10.35 -20.66
C ALA A 325 -12.92 9.84 -19.25
N THR A 326 -13.98 9.56 -18.51
CA THR A 326 -13.89 9.15 -17.11
C THR A 326 -14.50 7.77 -16.87
N LEU A 327 -13.88 6.98 -16.01
CA LEU A 327 -14.52 5.82 -15.39
C LEU A 327 -14.70 6.08 -13.90
N THR A 328 -15.90 5.86 -13.40
CA THR A 328 -16.14 5.76 -11.96
C THR A 328 -15.58 4.46 -11.39
N TYR A 329 -15.37 4.37 -10.08
CA TYR A 329 -14.91 3.12 -9.44
C TYR A 329 -15.86 1.94 -9.69
N GLN A 330 -17.18 2.15 -9.69
CA GLN A 330 -18.14 1.11 -10.05
C GLN A 330 -17.96 0.64 -11.49
N GLN A 331 -17.79 1.57 -12.44
CA GLN A 331 -17.59 1.22 -13.85
C GLN A 331 -16.23 0.56 -14.10
N LEU A 332 -15.18 1.00 -13.42
CA LEU A 332 -13.86 0.41 -13.49
C LEU A 332 -13.88 -1.03 -12.97
N ASN A 333 -14.45 -1.26 -11.78
CA ASN A 333 -14.56 -2.62 -11.20
C ASN A 333 -15.44 -3.54 -12.06
N ALA A 334 -16.54 -3.04 -12.64
CA ALA A 334 -17.35 -3.81 -13.59
C ALA A 334 -16.53 -4.23 -14.82
N LYS A 335 -15.77 -3.31 -15.42
CA LYS A 335 -14.89 -3.60 -16.57
C LYS A 335 -13.78 -4.59 -16.21
N VAL A 336 -13.21 -4.44 -15.02
CA VAL A 336 -12.23 -5.39 -14.46
C VAL A 336 -12.85 -6.78 -14.32
N ASN A 337 -14.07 -6.90 -13.80
CA ASN A 337 -14.77 -8.18 -13.68
C ASN A 337 -15.05 -8.80 -15.05
N GLN A 338 -15.51 -8.01 -16.02
CA GLN A 338 -15.72 -8.48 -17.40
C GLN A 338 -14.44 -9.03 -18.02
N PHE A 339 -13.33 -8.30 -17.89
CA PHE A 339 -12.07 -8.75 -18.45
C PHE A 339 -11.49 -9.95 -17.68
N ALA A 340 -11.71 -10.04 -16.38
CA ALA A 340 -11.35 -11.20 -15.56
C ALA A 340 -12.08 -12.46 -16.05
N GLN A 341 -13.39 -12.37 -16.30
CA GLN A 341 -14.18 -13.46 -16.87
C GLN A 341 -13.72 -13.82 -18.29
N ALA A 342 -13.38 -12.82 -19.10
CA ALA A 342 -12.83 -13.05 -20.44
C ALA A 342 -11.49 -13.79 -20.41
N LEU A 343 -10.54 -13.38 -19.55
CA LEU A 343 -9.26 -14.06 -19.35
C LEU A 343 -9.49 -15.51 -18.90
N HIS A 344 -10.42 -15.74 -17.97
CA HIS A 344 -10.79 -17.07 -17.55
C HIS A 344 -11.40 -17.90 -18.71
N GLY A 345 -12.21 -17.28 -19.57
CA GLY A 345 -12.74 -17.87 -20.80
C GLY A 345 -11.66 -18.23 -21.84
N LEU A 346 -10.57 -17.44 -21.90
CA LEU A 346 -9.38 -17.75 -22.71
C LEU A 346 -8.50 -18.86 -22.10
N GLY A 347 -8.87 -19.42 -20.95
CA GLY A 347 -8.16 -20.53 -20.33
C GLY A 347 -7.15 -20.14 -19.25
N VAL A 348 -7.11 -18.87 -18.83
CA VAL A 348 -6.27 -18.44 -17.69
C VAL A 348 -6.85 -18.99 -16.39
N ARG A 349 -6.01 -19.59 -15.56
CA ARG A 349 -6.32 -20.16 -14.25
C ARG A 349 -5.40 -19.56 -13.18
N PRO A 350 -5.69 -19.75 -11.88
CA PRO A 350 -4.78 -19.30 -10.82
C PRO A 350 -3.35 -19.78 -11.05
N GLY A 351 -2.36 -18.89 -10.89
CA GLY A 351 -0.94 -19.14 -11.15
C GLY A 351 -0.49 -18.96 -12.61
N ASP A 352 -1.40 -18.81 -13.57
CA ASP A 352 -1.05 -18.55 -14.97
C ASP A 352 -0.60 -17.11 -15.19
N ARG A 353 0.37 -16.91 -16.10
CA ARG A 353 0.97 -15.60 -16.37
C ARG A 353 0.24 -14.87 -17.51
N VAL A 354 -0.06 -13.59 -17.29
CA VAL A 354 -0.63 -12.66 -18.28
C VAL A 354 0.35 -11.51 -18.47
N MET A 355 1.01 -11.46 -19.63
CA MET A 355 1.93 -10.39 -20.00
C MET A 355 1.13 -9.14 -20.40
N ILE A 356 1.42 -7.99 -19.78
CA ILE A 356 0.77 -6.72 -20.08
C ILE A 356 1.82 -5.75 -20.64
N VAL A 357 1.67 -5.38 -21.91
CA VAL A 357 2.51 -4.40 -22.60
C VAL A 357 1.63 -3.25 -23.07
N LEU A 358 1.28 -2.37 -22.12
CA LEU A 358 0.40 -1.23 -22.35
C LEU A 358 1.01 0.04 -21.75
N PRO A 359 0.83 1.22 -22.36
CA PRO A 359 1.14 2.47 -21.69
C PRO A 359 0.06 2.80 -20.63
N ASN A 360 0.27 3.90 -19.90
CA ASN A 360 -0.66 4.39 -18.87
C ASN A 360 -2.04 4.72 -19.47
N THR A 361 -2.93 3.73 -19.45
CA THR A 361 -4.26 3.78 -20.04
C THR A 361 -5.24 3.07 -19.11
N PRO A 362 -6.55 3.35 -19.21
CA PRO A 362 -7.55 2.62 -18.43
C PRO A 362 -7.49 1.10 -18.68
N ASN A 363 -7.10 0.68 -19.88
CA ASN A 363 -6.99 -0.74 -20.23
C ASN A 363 -5.84 -1.44 -19.50
N LEU A 364 -4.74 -0.75 -19.19
CA LEU A 364 -3.68 -1.30 -18.33
C LEU A 364 -4.22 -1.61 -16.95
N ILE A 365 -4.93 -0.66 -16.33
CA ILE A 365 -5.53 -0.84 -15.00
C ILE A 365 -6.54 -1.99 -15.01
N ILE A 366 -7.37 -2.06 -16.07
CA ILE A 366 -8.34 -3.13 -16.25
C ILE A 366 -7.64 -4.48 -16.34
N ALA A 367 -6.63 -4.62 -17.20
CA ALA A 367 -5.88 -5.85 -17.38
C ALA A 367 -5.15 -6.28 -16.10
N TYR A 368 -4.51 -5.33 -15.41
CA TYR A 368 -3.80 -5.57 -14.16
C TYR A 368 -4.72 -6.17 -13.10
N TYR A 369 -5.79 -5.47 -12.72
CA TYR A 369 -6.70 -5.96 -11.68
C TYR A 369 -7.54 -7.16 -12.10
N ALA A 370 -7.82 -7.33 -13.40
CA ALA A 370 -8.55 -8.49 -13.91
C ALA A 370 -7.74 -9.79 -13.73
N THR A 371 -6.47 -9.76 -14.10
CA THR A 371 -5.54 -10.87 -13.89
C THR A 371 -5.45 -11.23 -12.41
N LEU A 372 -5.26 -10.23 -11.55
CA LEU A 372 -5.17 -10.40 -10.10
C LEU A 372 -6.45 -10.96 -9.44
N LYS A 373 -7.64 -10.68 -9.99
CA LYS A 373 -8.92 -11.18 -9.45
C LYS A 373 -9.16 -12.67 -9.72
N ILE A 374 -8.53 -13.22 -10.75
CA ILE A 374 -8.66 -14.64 -11.09
C ILE A 374 -7.48 -15.47 -10.58
N GLY A 375 -6.66 -14.89 -9.70
CA GLY A 375 -5.42 -15.51 -9.19
C GLY A 375 -4.33 -15.65 -10.24
N GLY A 376 -4.44 -14.98 -11.38
CA GLY A 376 -3.40 -14.95 -12.39
C GLY A 376 -2.25 -14.03 -11.97
N VAL A 377 -1.08 -14.26 -12.55
CA VAL A 377 0.14 -13.50 -12.30
C VAL A 377 0.32 -12.47 -13.42
N VAL A 378 0.38 -11.19 -13.09
CA VAL A 378 0.70 -10.15 -14.06
C VAL A 378 2.20 -10.23 -14.39
N VAL A 379 2.55 -10.19 -15.67
CA VAL A 379 3.94 -10.02 -16.09
C VAL A 379 4.09 -8.66 -16.75
N MET A 380 5.05 -7.87 -16.28
CA MET A 380 5.40 -6.57 -16.85
C MET A 380 6.82 -6.62 -17.39
N PRO A 381 7.03 -6.32 -18.68
CA PRO A 381 8.36 -6.37 -19.27
C PRO A 381 9.20 -5.17 -18.80
N ASN A 382 10.51 -5.28 -18.96
CA ASN A 382 11.40 -4.15 -18.72
C ASN A 382 11.17 -3.06 -19.80
N PRO A 383 10.75 -1.83 -19.43
CA PRO A 383 10.55 -0.75 -20.40
C PRO A 383 11.86 -0.27 -21.07
N ASP A 384 13.01 -0.57 -20.47
CA ASP A 384 14.33 -0.04 -20.85
C ASP A 384 15.17 -1.02 -21.70
N ALA A 385 14.65 -2.21 -22.04
CA ALA A 385 15.39 -3.22 -22.81
C ALA A 385 15.78 -2.69 -24.22
N PRO A 386 17.09 -2.48 -24.51
CA PRO A 386 17.55 -1.85 -25.76
C PRO A 386 17.57 -2.81 -26.96
N ASP A 387 17.76 -4.10 -26.74
CA ASP A 387 17.96 -5.05 -27.81
C ASP A 387 16.60 -5.54 -28.30
N THR A 388 16.16 -4.95 -29.43
CA THR A 388 14.95 -5.29 -30.19
C THR A 388 13.69 -5.37 -29.29
N ARG A 389 13.03 -4.22 -29.04
CA ARG A 389 11.80 -4.09 -28.19
C ARG A 389 10.78 -5.24 -28.30
N ALA A 390 10.68 -5.92 -29.43
CA ALA A 390 9.86 -7.12 -29.60
C ALA A 390 10.55 -8.42 -29.10
N GLU A 391 11.80 -8.70 -29.47
CA GLU A 391 12.49 -9.96 -29.14
C GLU A 391 12.73 -10.11 -27.64
N GLY A 392 13.09 -9.02 -26.95
CA GLY A 392 13.19 -9.02 -25.48
C GLY A 392 11.87 -9.41 -24.81
N VAL A 393 10.74 -8.87 -25.29
CA VAL A 393 9.40 -9.23 -24.80
C VAL A 393 9.04 -10.67 -25.17
N VAL A 394 9.34 -11.13 -26.40
CA VAL A 394 9.14 -12.53 -26.80
C VAL A 394 9.92 -13.48 -25.89
N ARG A 395 11.17 -13.14 -25.57
CA ARG A 395 12.01 -13.90 -24.66
C ARG A 395 11.37 -13.98 -23.26
N GLN A 396 10.96 -12.85 -22.70
CA GLN A 396 10.32 -12.80 -21.38
C GLN A 396 8.98 -13.55 -21.35
N ILE A 397 8.22 -13.51 -22.44
CA ILE A 397 7.00 -14.33 -22.62
C ILE A 397 7.34 -15.83 -22.56
N LYS A 398 8.42 -16.26 -23.23
CA LYS A 398 8.85 -17.66 -23.20
C LYS A 398 9.35 -18.07 -21.81
N GLN A 399 10.20 -17.25 -21.18
CA GLN A 399 10.72 -17.48 -19.82
C GLN A 399 9.59 -17.59 -18.80
N THR A 400 8.58 -16.72 -18.89
CA THR A 400 7.46 -16.74 -17.95
C THR A 400 6.36 -17.73 -18.34
N ASP A 401 6.46 -18.38 -19.51
CA ASP A 401 5.39 -19.21 -20.07
C ASP A 401 4.02 -18.49 -19.98
N ALA A 402 4.00 -17.24 -20.46
CA ALA A 402 2.81 -16.39 -20.41
C ALA A 402 1.73 -16.93 -21.37
N LYS A 403 0.51 -17.13 -20.86
CA LYS A 403 -0.62 -17.68 -21.64
C LYS A 403 -1.34 -16.62 -22.46
N VAL A 404 -1.33 -15.38 -21.99
CA VAL A 404 -2.00 -14.26 -22.63
C VAL A 404 -1.04 -13.07 -22.71
N LEU A 405 -1.01 -12.42 -23.88
CA LEU A 405 -0.37 -11.12 -24.08
C LEU A 405 -1.45 -10.07 -24.30
N VAL A 406 -1.49 -9.05 -23.45
CA VAL A 406 -2.33 -7.86 -23.63
C VAL A 406 -1.47 -6.72 -24.15
N VAL A 407 -1.78 -6.19 -25.34
CA VAL A 407 -0.93 -5.21 -26.03
C VAL A 407 -1.76 -4.23 -26.86
N LEU A 408 -1.22 -3.04 -27.17
CA LEU A 408 -1.84 -2.14 -28.13
C LEU A 408 -1.74 -2.68 -29.57
N ARG A 409 -2.70 -2.33 -30.44
CA ARG A 409 -2.67 -2.69 -31.86
C ARG A 409 -1.43 -2.19 -32.61
N SER A 410 -0.88 -1.05 -32.21
CA SER A 410 0.34 -0.47 -32.79
C SER A 410 1.57 -1.37 -32.65
N TYR A 411 1.54 -2.38 -31.76
CA TYR A 411 2.59 -3.38 -31.64
C TYR A 411 2.27 -4.66 -32.45
N ALA A 412 1.63 -4.51 -33.62
CA ALA A 412 1.29 -5.62 -34.51
C ALA A 412 2.52 -6.48 -34.87
N GLN A 413 3.69 -5.86 -35.03
CA GLN A 413 4.93 -6.58 -35.34
C GLN A 413 5.33 -7.58 -34.24
N LEU A 414 5.24 -7.20 -32.96
CA LEU A 414 5.46 -8.12 -31.84
C LEU A 414 4.49 -9.30 -31.89
N ALA A 415 3.21 -9.03 -32.16
CA ALA A 415 2.19 -10.06 -32.28
C ALA A 415 2.46 -11.03 -33.45
N THR A 416 2.91 -10.51 -34.59
CA THR A 416 3.32 -11.31 -35.76
C THR A 416 4.51 -12.21 -35.40
N SER A 417 5.58 -11.64 -34.83
CA SER A 417 6.77 -12.41 -34.44
C SER A 417 6.46 -13.52 -33.43
N LEU A 418 5.52 -13.30 -32.51
CA LEU A 418 5.06 -14.34 -31.58
C LEU A 418 4.36 -15.49 -32.29
N LYS A 419 3.46 -15.19 -33.24
CA LYS A 419 2.75 -16.21 -34.02
C LYS A 419 3.72 -16.98 -34.92
N GLU A 420 4.66 -16.30 -35.58
CA GLU A 420 5.69 -16.93 -36.41
C GLU A 420 6.64 -17.81 -35.59
N SER A 421 6.89 -17.45 -34.33
CA SER A 421 7.71 -18.28 -33.43
C SER A 421 7.05 -19.60 -32.98
N GLY A 422 5.79 -19.86 -33.39
CA GLY A 422 5.02 -21.03 -33.00
C GLY A 422 4.43 -20.97 -31.59
N SER A 423 4.40 -19.77 -30.96
CA SER A 423 3.87 -19.61 -29.60
C SER A 423 2.36 -19.87 -29.55
N SER A 424 1.92 -20.64 -28.56
CA SER A 424 0.51 -20.90 -28.25
C SER A 424 -0.18 -19.73 -27.52
N ILE A 425 0.52 -18.62 -27.29
CA ILE A 425 0.01 -17.47 -26.57
C ILE A 425 -1.24 -16.88 -27.23
N SER A 426 -2.24 -16.56 -26.41
CA SER A 426 -3.42 -15.81 -26.82
C SER A 426 -3.10 -14.32 -26.80
N ILE A 427 -3.27 -13.65 -27.94
CA ILE A 427 -2.98 -12.22 -28.07
C ILE A 427 -4.29 -11.46 -27.94
N VAL A 428 -4.31 -10.45 -27.06
CA VAL A 428 -5.45 -9.58 -26.80
C VAL A 428 -5.05 -8.13 -27.09
N PHE A 429 -5.68 -7.53 -28.09
CA PHE A 429 -5.45 -6.15 -28.48
C PHE A 429 -6.34 -5.19 -27.71
N ALA A 430 -5.72 -4.25 -27.00
CA ALA A 430 -6.40 -3.15 -26.31
C ALA A 430 -6.51 -1.93 -27.24
N ASP A 431 -7.73 -1.40 -27.36
CA ASP A 431 -8.05 -0.25 -28.21
C ASP A 431 -8.05 1.05 -27.38
N MET A 432 -7.35 2.09 -27.84
CA MET A 432 -7.31 3.42 -27.18
C MET A 432 -8.44 4.36 -27.65
N ARG A 433 -8.96 4.16 -28.87
CA ARG A 433 -9.83 5.12 -29.58
C ARG A 433 -11.27 5.18 -29.08
N GLU A 434 -11.85 4.05 -28.65
CA GLU A 434 -13.28 3.96 -28.28
C GLU A 434 -13.67 4.81 -27.05
N LYS A 435 -12.69 5.36 -26.33
CA LYS A 435 -12.88 6.02 -25.04
C LYS A 435 -12.34 7.45 -24.98
N ILE A 436 -12.12 8.14 -26.10
CA ILE A 436 -11.66 9.54 -26.07
C ILE A 436 -12.82 10.45 -26.47
N ALA A 437 -13.28 11.28 -25.54
CA ALA A 437 -14.43 12.17 -25.75
C ALA A 437 -14.07 13.46 -26.50
N ASP A 438 -12.79 13.85 -26.49
CA ASP A 438 -12.31 15.10 -27.04
C ASP A 438 -11.83 14.96 -28.50
N GLU A 439 -12.41 15.75 -29.40
CA GLU A 439 -12.07 15.77 -30.83
C GLU A 439 -10.61 16.16 -31.09
N THR A 440 -9.99 16.95 -30.21
CA THR A 440 -8.59 17.40 -30.31
C THR A 440 -7.64 16.23 -30.12
N TYR A 441 -7.87 15.41 -29.09
CA TYR A 441 -7.08 14.23 -28.80
C TYR A 441 -7.37 13.08 -29.76
N SER A 442 -8.61 12.97 -30.24
CA SER A 442 -8.98 12.03 -31.31
C SER A 442 -8.17 12.30 -32.60
N LYS A 443 -7.92 13.58 -32.92
CA LYS A 443 -7.09 13.98 -34.08
C LYS A 443 -5.60 13.72 -33.86
N LEU A 444 -5.05 14.04 -32.68
CA LEU A 444 -3.65 13.75 -32.34
C LEU A 444 -3.30 12.26 -32.42
N LEU A 445 -4.20 11.38 -31.97
CA LEU A 445 -4.04 9.93 -32.07
C LEU A 445 -4.46 9.35 -33.43
N SER A 446 -5.04 10.17 -34.31
CA SER A 446 -5.44 9.77 -35.66
C SER A 446 -4.32 9.87 -36.70
N ALA A 447 -3.18 10.48 -36.39
CA ALA A 447 -2.06 10.59 -37.33
C ALA A 447 -1.43 9.22 -37.69
N ASP A 448 -1.71 8.17 -36.92
CA ASP A 448 -1.32 6.77 -37.18
C ASP A 448 -2.39 5.95 -37.94
N MET A 449 -3.50 6.56 -38.40
CA MET A 449 -4.72 5.84 -38.81
C MET A 449 -4.84 5.47 -40.30
N ASP A 450 -3.89 5.85 -41.16
CA ASP A 450 -3.90 5.42 -42.57
C ASP A 450 -3.12 4.11 -42.81
N ASP A 451 -2.81 3.34 -41.75
CA ASP A 451 -2.06 2.09 -41.87
C ASP A 451 -2.97 0.88 -42.24
N PRO A 452 -2.76 0.21 -43.39
CA PRO A 452 -3.42 -1.04 -43.79
C PRO A 452 -3.37 -2.20 -42.77
N THR A 453 -2.58 -2.10 -41.71
CA THR A 453 -2.39 -3.13 -40.65
C THR A 453 -3.64 -3.47 -39.81
N VAL A 454 -4.69 -2.63 -39.79
CA VAL A 454 -5.91 -2.88 -38.98
C VAL A 454 -6.68 -4.13 -39.43
N ALA A 455 -6.68 -4.46 -40.71
CA ALA A 455 -7.30 -5.69 -41.21
C ALA A 455 -6.45 -6.94 -40.92
N ALA A 456 -5.12 -6.80 -40.98
CA ALA A 456 -4.16 -7.88 -40.73
C ALA A 456 -4.17 -8.33 -39.25
N THR A 457 -4.27 -7.38 -38.31
CA THR A 457 -4.27 -7.69 -36.86
C THR A 457 -5.49 -8.47 -36.38
N ARG A 458 -6.64 -8.40 -37.07
CA ARG A 458 -7.84 -9.19 -36.72
C ARG A 458 -7.62 -10.70 -36.78
N LYS A 459 -6.66 -11.17 -37.57
CA LYS A 459 -6.31 -12.60 -37.65
C LYS A 459 -5.31 -13.03 -36.57
N LEU A 460 -4.64 -12.08 -35.91
CA LEU A 460 -3.54 -12.35 -34.98
C LEU A 460 -4.01 -12.59 -33.54
N GLY A 461 -5.19 -12.07 -33.16
CA GLY A 461 -5.67 -12.15 -31.78
C GLY A 461 -7.07 -11.59 -31.58
N HIS A 462 -7.48 -11.50 -30.31
CA HIS A 462 -8.78 -11.05 -29.87
C HIS A 462 -8.80 -9.54 -29.62
N SER A 463 -9.97 -8.90 -29.71
CA SER A 463 -10.17 -7.53 -29.25
C SER A 463 -10.60 -7.53 -27.79
N MET A 464 -9.93 -6.72 -26.96
CA MET A 464 -10.25 -6.60 -25.53
C MET A 464 -11.70 -6.12 -25.31
N SER A 465 -12.17 -5.13 -26.07
CA SER A 465 -13.54 -4.60 -25.93
C SER A 465 -14.59 -5.66 -26.25
N LYS A 466 -14.43 -6.39 -27.36
CA LYS A 466 -15.35 -7.48 -27.73
C LYS A 466 -15.41 -8.60 -26.69
N LEU A 467 -14.25 -9.03 -26.19
CA LEU A 467 -14.18 -10.05 -25.14
C LEU A 467 -14.93 -9.60 -23.87
N MET A 468 -14.85 -8.31 -23.52
CA MET A 468 -15.53 -7.76 -22.35
C MET A 468 -17.04 -7.57 -22.57
N GLU A 469 -17.48 -7.22 -23.78
CA GLU A 469 -18.91 -7.06 -24.12
C GLU A 469 -19.69 -8.36 -23.96
N GLU A 470 -19.07 -9.50 -24.28
CA GLU A 470 -19.67 -10.83 -24.16
C GLU A 470 -19.58 -11.40 -22.73
N ALA A 471 -18.77 -10.79 -21.86
CA ALA A 471 -18.48 -11.30 -20.52
C ALA A 471 -19.39 -10.69 -19.42
N SER A 472 -19.62 -11.47 -18.38
CA SER A 472 -20.37 -11.02 -17.20
C SER A 472 -19.58 -9.97 -16.40
N ASP A 473 -20.28 -8.97 -15.86
CA ASP A 473 -19.72 -7.98 -14.94
C ASP A 473 -19.68 -8.44 -13.48
N GLN A 474 -20.17 -9.66 -13.19
CA GLN A 474 -20.14 -10.23 -11.86
C GLN A 474 -18.72 -10.61 -11.46
N THR A 475 -18.39 -10.32 -10.19
CA THR A 475 -17.08 -10.66 -9.63
C THR A 475 -16.84 -12.17 -9.75
N PRO A 476 -15.71 -12.61 -10.32
CA PRO A 476 -15.38 -14.03 -10.41
C PRO A 476 -15.38 -14.69 -9.03
N ASN A 477 -15.98 -15.87 -8.93
CA ASN A 477 -15.98 -16.65 -7.69
C ASN A 477 -14.73 -17.54 -7.61
N ILE A 478 -13.56 -16.90 -7.50
CA ILE A 478 -12.25 -17.55 -7.41
C ILE A 478 -11.58 -17.07 -6.11
N SER A 479 -11.14 -18.02 -5.28
CA SER A 479 -10.40 -17.70 -4.07
C SER A 479 -8.96 -17.38 -4.43
N VAL A 480 -8.45 -16.25 -3.92
CA VAL A 480 -7.07 -15.79 -4.11
C VAL A 480 -6.49 -15.47 -2.75
N SER A 481 -5.31 -15.99 -2.45
CA SER A 481 -4.61 -15.76 -1.20
C SER A 481 -3.77 -14.49 -1.26
N ALA A 482 -3.56 -13.85 -0.11
CA ALA A 482 -2.61 -12.74 0.00
C ALA A 482 -1.15 -13.19 -0.20
N GLN A 483 -0.86 -14.48 -0.07
CA GLN A 483 0.48 -15.04 -0.28
C GLN A 483 0.71 -15.49 -1.74
N ASP A 484 -0.32 -15.50 -2.58
CA ASP A 484 -0.16 -15.89 -3.98
C ASP A 484 0.72 -14.88 -4.72
N LEU A 485 1.51 -15.38 -5.68
CA LEU A 485 2.29 -14.55 -6.60
C LEU A 485 1.33 -13.65 -7.39
N ALA A 486 1.57 -12.35 -7.36
CA ALA A 486 0.70 -11.36 -7.99
C ALA A 486 1.33 -10.79 -9.26
N VAL A 487 2.61 -10.41 -9.19
CA VAL A 487 3.29 -9.73 -10.29
C VAL A 487 4.72 -10.25 -10.46
N ILE A 488 5.14 -10.44 -11.71
CA ILE A 488 6.52 -10.57 -12.13
C ILE A 488 6.89 -9.28 -12.86
N VAL A 489 7.76 -8.45 -12.28
CA VAL A 489 8.24 -7.23 -12.92
C VAL A 489 9.68 -7.44 -13.38
N PHE A 490 9.94 -7.31 -14.67
CA PHE A 490 11.30 -7.40 -15.18
C PHE A 490 12.07 -6.10 -14.92
N THR A 491 13.28 -6.24 -14.37
CA THR A 491 14.22 -5.15 -14.12
C THR A 491 15.55 -5.43 -14.80
N SER A 492 16.23 -4.39 -15.29
CA SER A 492 17.58 -4.52 -15.87
C SER A 492 18.66 -4.77 -14.82
N GLY A 493 18.33 -4.73 -13.53
CA GLY A 493 19.17 -5.25 -12.44
C GLY A 493 20.66 -4.87 -12.47
N THR A 494 21.47 -5.70 -11.82
CA THR A 494 22.94 -5.64 -11.76
C THR A 494 23.59 -6.65 -12.71
N THR A 495 22.82 -7.34 -13.57
CA THR A 495 23.27 -8.40 -14.50
C THR A 495 23.04 -8.04 -15.97
N ASP A 496 23.66 -8.78 -16.89
CA ASP A 496 23.59 -8.49 -18.34
C ASP A 496 22.22 -8.82 -18.97
N GLU A 497 21.38 -9.64 -18.31
CA GLU A 497 20.02 -9.97 -18.73
C GLU A 497 18.97 -9.50 -17.72
N PRO A 498 17.80 -8.97 -18.16
CA PRO A 498 16.73 -8.57 -17.25
C PRO A 498 16.20 -9.74 -16.43
N LYS A 499 16.06 -9.54 -15.12
CA LYS A 499 15.52 -10.55 -14.18
C LYS A 499 14.08 -10.24 -13.82
N GLY A 500 13.25 -11.27 -13.74
CA GLY A 500 11.85 -11.15 -13.29
C GLY A 500 11.76 -11.18 -11.77
N VAL A 501 11.35 -10.07 -11.15
CA VAL A 501 11.15 -9.97 -9.69
C VAL A 501 9.77 -10.51 -9.33
N CYS A 502 9.70 -11.55 -8.49
CA CYS A 502 8.44 -12.16 -8.05
C CYS A 502 7.86 -11.47 -6.81
N LEU A 503 6.75 -10.75 -6.99
CA LEU A 503 6.04 -10.02 -5.94
C LEU A 503 4.70 -10.67 -5.63
N THR A 504 4.51 -11.06 -4.37
CA THR A 504 3.22 -11.57 -3.88
C THR A 504 2.21 -10.44 -3.71
N HIS A 505 0.93 -10.80 -3.56
CA HIS A 505 -0.09 -9.82 -3.19
C HIS A 505 0.25 -9.07 -1.89
N SER A 506 0.77 -9.77 -0.88
CA SER A 506 1.14 -9.18 0.41
C SER A 506 2.26 -8.15 0.27
N ASN A 507 3.25 -8.40 -0.59
CA ASN A 507 4.34 -7.42 -0.83
C ASN A 507 3.80 -6.10 -1.37
N LEU A 508 2.92 -6.18 -2.38
CA LEU A 508 2.33 -5.01 -3.02
C LEU A 508 1.35 -4.27 -2.10
N VAL A 509 0.55 -5.01 -1.32
CA VAL A 509 -0.35 -4.44 -0.30
C VAL A 509 0.45 -3.68 0.75
N ALA A 510 1.54 -4.29 1.26
CA ALA A 510 2.41 -3.67 2.23
C ALA A 510 2.99 -2.36 1.70
N ASN A 511 3.65 -2.38 0.53
CA ASN A 511 4.29 -1.18 0.02
C ASN A 511 3.32 -0.08 -0.38
N THR A 512 2.14 -0.45 -0.86
CA THR A 512 1.05 0.50 -1.13
C THR A 512 0.64 1.25 0.13
N LEU A 513 0.43 0.54 1.24
CA LEU A 513 0.04 1.18 2.50
C LEU A 513 1.20 1.92 3.16
N GLN A 514 2.42 1.41 3.10
CA GLN A 514 3.61 2.11 3.60
C GLN A 514 3.77 3.45 2.87
N THR A 515 3.70 3.44 1.54
CA THR A 515 3.78 4.65 0.70
C THR A 515 2.62 5.61 0.98
N ARG A 516 1.41 5.09 1.17
CA ARG A 516 0.25 5.90 1.53
C ARG A 516 0.46 6.65 2.84
N HIS A 517 0.85 5.94 3.91
CA HIS A 517 0.97 6.54 5.24
C HIS A 517 2.22 7.42 5.38
N TRP A 518 3.15 7.36 4.42
CA TRP A 518 4.28 8.29 4.36
C TRP A 518 3.84 9.74 4.14
N VAL A 519 2.68 9.95 3.51
CA VAL A 519 2.10 11.27 3.25
C VAL A 519 0.83 11.40 4.13
N PRO A 520 0.97 11.89 5.38
CA PRO A 520 -0.09 11.79 6.39
C PRO A 520 -1.32 12.64 6.10
N ASP A 521 -1.18 13.68 5.28
CA ASP A 521 -2.22 14.63 4.89
C ASP A 521 -3.04 14.17 3.68
N LEU A 522 -2.90 12.92 3.22
CA LEU A 522 -3.72 12.36 2.15
C LEU A 522 -5.09 11.89 2.68
N HIS A 523 -6.14 12.28 1.98
CA HIS A 523 -7.53 11.98 2.33
C HIS A 523 -8.12 10.96 1.36
N TYR A 524 -8.63 9.85 1.89
CA TYR A 524 -9.34 8.87 1.07
C TYR A 524 -10.49 9.53 0.30
N GLY A 525 -10.60 9.22 -0.99
CA GLY A 525 -11.72 9.66 -1.84
C GLY A 525 -11.69 11.11 -2.28
N SER A 526 -10.58 11.82 -2.03
CA SER A 526 -10.47 13.26 -2.36
C SER A 526 -9.23 13.61 -3.17
N GLU A 527 -8.22 12.73 -3.22
CA GLU A 527 -6.97 13.03 -3.91
C GLU A 527 -7.07 12.85 -5.43
N ILE A 528 -6.23 13.58 -6.16
CA ILE A 528 -6.09 13.50 -7.61
C ILE A 528 -4.60 13.27 -7.93
N PHE A 529 -4.29 12.15 -8.56
CA PHE A 529 -2.95 11.77 -8.97
C PHE A 529 -2.76 12.04 -10.45
N LEU A 530 -1.71 12.76 -10.83
CA LEU A 530 -1.28 12.86 -12.22
C LEU A 530 -0.24 11.76 -12.51
N ALA A 531 -0.66 10.73 -13.23
CA ALA A 531 0.10 9.51 -13.46
C ALA A 531 0.87 9.56 -14.79
N VAL A 532 2.13 9.98 -14.69
CA VAL A 532 3.05 10.10 -15.85
C VAL A 532 4.16 9.04 -15.82
N LEU A 533 4.49 8.52 -14.63
CA LEU A 533 5.44 7.43 -14.49
C LEU A 533 4.88 6.14 -15.11
N PRO A 534 5.66 5.36 -15.87
CA PRO A 534 5.19 4.12 -16.47
C PRO A 534 4.68 3.14 -15.41
N MET A 535 3.40 2.76 -15.49
CA MET A 535 2.79 1.80 -14.56
C MET A 535 3.32 0.36 -14.73
N MET A 536 4.02 0.08 -15.82
CA MET A 536 4.73 -1.20 -16.03
C MET A 536 6.05 -1.30 -15.24
N HIS A 537 6.58 -0.17 -14.76
CA HIS A 537 7.73 -0.13 -13.87
C HIS A 537 7.24 -0.13 -12.41
N SER A 538 7.99 -0.77 -11.50
CA SER A 538 7.61 -0.91 -10.08
C SER A 538 7.24 0.42 -9.42
N TYR A 539 7.98 1.49 -9.70
CA TYR A 539 7.68 2.82 -9.16
C TYR A 539 6.32 3.37 -9.61
N GLY A 540 6.00 3.31 -10.91
CA GLY A 540 4.68 3.74 -11.40
C GLY A 540 3.56 2.79 -10.96
N MET A 541 3.84 1.48 -10.91
CA MET A 541 2.90 0.46 -10.43
C MET A 541 2.44 0.76 -8.99
N THR A 542 3.36 1.13 -8.10
CA THR A 542 2.99 1.43 -6.71
C THR A 542 2.47 2.86 -6.56
N ALA A 543 3.27 3.87 -6.94
CA ALA A 543 2.97 5.26 -6.62
C ALA A 543 1.88 5.90 -7.50
N ALA A 544 1.69 5.43 -8.74
CA ALA A 544 0.75 5.99 -9.70
C ALA A 544 -0.46 5.10 -9.99
N LEU A 545 -0.44 3.83 -9.56
CA LEU A 545 -1.54 2.87 -9.77
C LEU A 545 -2.09 2.32 -8.43
N ASN A 546 -1.31 1.58 -7.65
CA ASN A 546 -1.83 0.89 -6.47
C ASN A 546 -2.24 1.84 -5.34
N VAL A 547 -1.40 2.84 -5.02
CA VAL A 547 -1.71 3.86 -4.01
C VAL A 547 -3.02 4.59 -4.33
N PRO A 548 -3.19 5.22 -5.51
CA PRO A 548 -4.43 5.95 -5.78
C PRO A 548 -5.68 5.06 -5.79
N ILE A 549 -5.59 3.80 -6.23
CA ILE A 549 -6.73 2.86 -6.14
C ILE A 549 -7.07 2.54 -4.68
N ALA A 550 -6.07 2.25 -3.84
CA ALA A 550 -6.28 2.03 -2.40
C ALA A 550 -6.90 3.26 -1.73
N MET A 551 -6.55 4.45 -2.21
CA MET A 551 -7.08 5.73 -1.72
C MET A 551 -8.51 6.04 -2.17
N GLY A 552 -9.03 5.40 -3.22
CA GLY A 552 -10.24 5.89 -3.88
C GLY A 552 -10.01 7.22 -4.63
N ALA A 553 -8.75 7.55 -4.99
CA ALA A 553 -8.37 8.79 -5.66
C ALA A 553 -8.76 8.79 -7.15
N THR A 554 -8.75 9.95 -7.80
CA THR A 554 -8.83 10.05 -9.27
C THR A 554 -7.43 9.96 -9.87
N ILE A 555 -7.25 9.11 -10.88
CA ILE A 555 -5.99 8.94 -11.63
C ILE A 555 -6.14 9.64 -12.99
N VAL A 556 -5.44 10.76 -13.17
CA VAL A 556 -5.30 11.43 -14.47
C VAL A 556 -4.18 10.75 -15.23
N LEU A 557 -4.53 10.03 -16.28
CA LEU A 557 -3.62 9.14 -17.00
C LEU A 557 -2.95 9.87 -18.16
N LEU A 558 -1.62 9.80 -18.22
CA LEU A 558 -0.83 10.27 -19.35
C LEU A 558 0.07 9.14 -19.89
N PRO A 559 -0.18 8.62 -21.11
CA PRO A 559 0.57 7.50 -21.70
C PRO A 559 2.07 7.75 -21.86
N VAL A 560 2.43 8.97 -22.24
CA VAL A 560 3.79 9.39 -22.58
C VAL A 560 4.03 10.75 -21.97
N PHE A 561 5.21 10.96 -21.36
CA PHE A 561 5.59 12.26 -20.86
C PHE A 561 5.67 13.28 -22.00
N ASP A 562 4.84 14.31 -21.92
CA ASP A 562 4.91 15.52 -22.73
C ASP A 562 4.68 16.71 -21.82
N ILE A 563 5.62 17.66 -21.81
CA ILE A 563 5.61 18.76 -20.85
C ILE A 563 4.38 19.67 -21.01
N ASN A 564 3.94 19.92 -22.24
CA ASN A 564 2.79 20.80 -22.49
C ASN A 564 1.50 20.15 -21.99
N GLN A 565 1.33 18.85 -22.25
CA GLN A 565 0.20 18.08 -21.74
C GLN A 565 0.21 17.97 -20.21
N VAL A 566 1.37 17.77 -19.60
CA VAL A 566 1.51 17.77 -18.14
C VAL A 566 1.02 19.10 -17.56
N LEU A 567 1.49 20.23 -18.09
CA LEU A 567 1.09 21.55 -17.61
C LEU A 567 -0.40 21.85 -17.82
N GLU A 568 -0.96 21.48 -18.98
CA GLU A 568 -2.39 21.66 -19.23
C GLU A 568 -3.25 20.77 -18.32
N HIS A 569 -2.83 19.51 -18.09
CA HIS A 569 -3.51 18.63 -17.14
C HIS A 569 -3.40 19.14 -15.70
N ILE A 570 -2.27 19.73 -15.30
CA ILE A 570 -2.16 20.38 -13.98
C ILE A 570 -3.18 21.51 -13.86
N LYS A 571 -3.26 22.36 -14.88
CA LYS A 571 -4.21 23.49 -14.91
C LYS A 571 -5.67 23.04 -14.89
N GLN A 572 -6.00 22.02 -15.68
CA GLN A 572 -7.36 21.53 -15.85
C GLN A 572 -7.84 20.71 -14.64
N TYR A 573 -7.04 19.72 -14.22
CA TYR A 573 -7.46 18.72 -13.24
C TYR A 573 -6.99 19.01 -11.82
N LYS A 574 -6.05 19.95 -11.64
CA LYS A 574 -5.53 20.37 -10.34
C LYS A 574 -5.10 19.19 -9.46
N PRO A 575 -4.15 18.35 -9.93
CA PRO A 575 -3.69 17.20 -9.17
C PRO A 575 -3.15 17.64 -7.80
N THR A 576 -3.42 16.83 -6.79
CA THR A 576 -2.90 17.03 -5.44
C THR A 576 -1.56 16.32 -5.25
N ILE A 577 -1.36 15.19 -5.96
CA ILE A 577 -0.17 14.36 -5.88
C ILE A 577 0.43 14.16 -7.26
N PHE A 578 1.76 14.31 -7.34
CA PHE A 578 2.50 14.16 -8.59
C PHE A 578 3.81 13.38 -8.35
N PRO A 579 3.76 12.04 -8.41
CA PRO A 579 4.96 11.22 -8.33
C PRO A 579 5.76 11.38 -9.62
N GLY A 580 7.07 11.57 -9.49
CA GLY A 580 7.94 11.91 -10.62
C GLY A 580 9.39 11.52 -10.41
N VAL A 581 10.21 11.89 -11.38
CA VAL A 581 11.68 11.75 -11.37
C VAL A 581 12.30 13.14 -11.57
N PRO A 582 13.58 13.36 -11.18
CA PRO A 582 14.21 14.68 -11.24
C PRO A 582 14.09 15.36 -12.61
N ALA A 583 14.26 14.63 -13.71
CA ALA A 583 14.16 15.15 -15.07
C ALA A 583 12.79 15.79 -15.38
N ILE A 584 11.70 15.22 -14.87
CA ILE A 584 10.34 15.75 -15.05
C ILE A 584 10.18 17.08 -14.29
N TYR A 585 10.66 17.15 -13.05
CA TYR A 585 10.59 18.37 -12.25
C TYR A 585 11.44 19.49 -12.86
N THR A 586 12.63 19.16 -13.38
CA THR A 586 13.48 20.09 -14.13
C THR A 586 12.75 20.65 -15.35
N ALA A 587 12.12 19.78 -16.16
CA ALA A 587 11.37 20.20 -17.34
C ALA A 587 10.22 21.15 -16.98
N ILE A 588 9.51 20.90 -15.87
CA ILE A 588 8.46 21.79 -15.36
C ILE A 588 9.03 23.14 -14.91
N ASN A 589 10.11 23.13 -14.11
CA ASN A 589 10.74 24.35 -13.61
C ASN A 589 11.21 25.28 -14.74
N GLN A 590 11.65 24.71 -15.86
CA GLN A 590 12.16 25.43 -17.02
C GLN A 590 11.08 25.78 -18.06
N ALA A 591 9.85 25.30 -17.89
CA ALA A 591 8.80 25.50 -18.88
C ALA A 591 8.39 26.99 -19.02
N PRO A 592 8.20 27.49 -20.25
CA PRO A 592 7.75 28.85 -20.48
C PRO A 592 6.43 29.14 -19.78
N HIS A 593 6.35 30.29 -19.10
CA HIS A 593 5.14 30.74 -18.40
C HIS A 593 4.56 29.73 -17.40
N VAL A 594 5.37 28.82 -16.82
CA VAL A 594 4.93 27.75 -15.92
C VAL A 594 3.95 28.21 -14.82
N ARG A 595 4.16 29.40 -14.23
CA ARG A 595 3.29 29.97 -13.18
C ARG A 595 1.83 30.15 -13.62
N SER A 596 1.58 30.36 -14.91
CA SER A 596 0.23 30.55 -15.48
C SER A 596 -0.63 29.27 -15.47
N TYR A 597 0.00 28.11 -15.33
CA TYR A 597 -0.71 26.82 -15.27
C TYR A 597 -1.22 26.48 -13.86
N GLY A 598 -0.86 27.26 -12.83
CA GLY A 598 -1.46 27.13 -11.50
C GLY A 598 -1.10 25.84 -10.75
N LEU A 599 0.19 25.59 -10.53
CA LEU A 599 0.71 24.36 -9.92
C LEU A 599 0.46 24.24 -8.40
N SER A 600 -0.23 25.21 -7.78
CA SER A 600 -0.41 25.27 -6.33
C SER A 600 -1.37 24.25 -5.75
N SER A 601 -2.02 23.43 -6.60
CA SER A 601 -2.82 22.29 -6.15
C SER A 601 -1.97 21.12 -5.67
N ILE A 602 -0.74 20.99 -6.17
CA ILE A 602 0.16 19.89 -5.85
C ILE A 602 0.73 20.13 -4.46
N LYS A 603 0.35 19.29 -3.50
CA LYS A 603 0.78 19.40 -2.10
C LYS A 603 1.98 18.53 -1.77
N ALA A 604 2.12 17.38 -2.44
CA ALA A 604 3.16 16.41 -2.15
C ALA A 604 3.66 15.69 -3.41
N CYS A 605 4.97 15.52 -3.47
CA CYS A 605 5.70 14.80 -4.50
C CYS A 605 6.82 14.01 -3.85
N ILE A 606 6.94 12.74 -4.25
CA ILE A 606 8.12 11.93 -3.98
C ILE A 606 8.85 11.80 -5.31
N SER A 607 10.14 12.09 -5.32
CA SER A 607 11.06 11.89 -6.43
C SER A 607 11.81 10.59 -6.21
N GLY A 608 11.89 9.74 -7.22
CA GLY A 608 12.64 8.49 -7.17
C GLY A 608 13.53 8.27 -8.38
N ALA A 609 14.10 7.06 -8.46
CA ALA A 609 14.96 6.56 -9.54
C ALA A 609 16.34 7.23 -9.72
N ALA A 610 16.49 8.50 -9.32
CA ALA A 610 17.76 9.23 -9.36
C ALA A 610 17.82 10.26 -8.21
N PRO A 611 19.05 10.65 -7.79
CA PRO A 611 19.23 11.72 -6.80
C PRO A 611 18.50 13.00 -7.20
N LEU A 612 17.89 13.67 -6.24
CA LEU A 612 17.13 14.90 -6.47
C LEU A 612 18.03 16.13 -6.21
N PRO A 613 18.36 16.93 -7.25
CA PRO A 613 19.12 18.15 -7.04
C PRO A 613 18.33 19.18 -6.20
N VAL A 614 19.02 19.83 -5.26
CA VAL A 614 18.41 20.81 -4.33
C VAL A 614 17.79 21.97 -5.09
N GLU A 615 18.44 22.44 -6.15
CA GLU A 615 17.96 23.56 -6.96
C GLU A 615 16.65 23.22 -7.67
N VAL A 616 16.53 21.96 -8.14
CA VAL A 616 15.31 21.44 -8.77
C VAL A 616 14.20 21.34 -7.74
N GLN A 617 14.51 20.82 -6.55
CA GLN A 617 13.59 20.74 -5.42
C GLN A 617 13.05 22.11 -5.04
N GLU A 618 13.92 23.06 -4.73
CA GLU A 618 13.55 24.40 -4.30
C GLU A 618 12.75 25.16 -5.37
N ALA A 619 13.16 25.08 -6.63
CA ALA A 619 12.46 25.75 -7.72
C ALA A 619 11.03 25.20 -7.87
N PHE A 620 10.86 23.89 -7.74
CA PHE A 620 9.55 23.25 -7.82
C PHE A 620 8.67 23.60 -6.60
N GLU A 621 9.22 23.55 -5.38
CA GLU A 621 8.49 23.96 -4.17
C GLU A 621 8.07 25.45 -4.22
N LYS A 622 8.88 26.33 -4.82
CA LYS A 622 8.52 27.76 -5.05
C LYS A 622 7.36 27.92 -6.04
N LEU A 623 7.14 26.97 -6.95
CA LEU A 623 6.04 26.97 -7.91
C LEU A 623 4.75 26.39 -7.31
N THR A 624 4.85 25.29 -6.58
CA THR A 624 3.70 24.55 -6.03
C THR A 624 3.29 25.00 -4.64
N ARG A 625 4.22 25.51 -3.82
CA ARG A 625 4.09 25.64 -2.36
C ARG A 625 3.87 24.30 -1.64
N GLY A 626 3.93 23.19 -2.35
CA GLY A 626 3.90 21.84 -1.80
C GLY A 626 5.29 21.36 -1.41
N ARG A 627 5.39 20.09 -1.05
CA ARG A 627 6.64 19.42 -0.70
C ARG A 627 7.10 18.49 -1.80
N LEU A 628 8.38 18.54 -2.12
CA LEU A 628 9.05 17.58 -2.99
C LEU A 628 10.19 16.95 -2.20
N VAL A 629 10.18 15.63 -2.06
CA VAL A 629 11.20 14.89 -1.30
C VAL A 629 11.81 13.77 -2.13
N GLU A 630 13.07 13.45 -1.86
CA GLU A 630 13.71 12.26 -2.43
C GLU A 630 13.27 10.99 -1.70
N GLY A 631 13.05 9.93 -2.47
CA GLY A 631 12.83 8.58 -1.99
C GLY A 631 13.65 7.57 -2.78
N TYR A 632 13.94 6.44 -2.12
CA TYR A 632 14.71 5.34 -2.67
C TYR A 632 13.92 4.04 -2.60
N GLY A 633 14.16 3.22 -3.60
CA GLY A 633 13.53 1.93 -3.75
C GLY A 633 14.13 1.16 -4.91
N LEU A 634 13.87 -0.14 -4.89
CA LEU A 634 14.29 -1.11 -5.88
C LEU A 634 13.11 -2.03 -6.19
N THR A 635 13.05 -2.57 -7.40
CA THR A 635 11.90 -3.38 -7.85
C THR A 635 11.64 -4.56 -6.90
N GLU A 636 12.71 -5.11 -6.35
CA GLU A 636 12.78 -6.17 -5.33
C GLU A 636 12.10 -5.80 -4.00
N CYS A 637 11.72 -4.55 -3.78
CA CYS A 637 11.05 -4.06 -2.57
C CYS A 637 9.67 -3.42 -2.84
N SER A 638 9.09 -3.68 -4.01
CA SER A 638 7.74 -3.26 -4.39
C SER A 638 7.36 -1.75 -4.49
N PRO A 639 8.21 -0.73 -4.72
CA PRO A 639 9.67 -0.66 -4.63
C PRO A 639 10.21 0.10 -3.40
N VAL A 640 9.37 0.89 -2.70
CA VAL A 640 9.84 1.95 -1.79
C VAL A 640 10.41 1.34 -0.51
N THR A 641 11.59 1.77 -0.10
CA THR A 641 12.19 1.37 1.18
C THR A 641 12.53 2.56 2.05
N HIS A 642 13.01 3.65 1.47
CA HIS A 642 13.41 4.87 2.18
C HIS A 642 12.77 6.10 1.54
N ALA A 643 12.52 7.11 2.37
CA ALA A 643 12.15 8.43 1.88
C ALA A 643 12.50 9.51 2.90
N ASN A 644 12.73 10.73 2.42
CA ASN A 644 12.82 11.87 3.32
C ASN A 644 11.43 12.20 3.88
N PRO A 645 11.32 12.54 5.18
CA PRO A 645 10.07 13.01 5.77
C PRO A 645 9.56 14.27 5.05
N LEU A 646 8.27 14.33 4.69
CA LEU A 646 7.71 15.52 4.02
C LEU A 646 7.63 16.74 4.95
N TYR A 647 7.23 16.52 6.20
CA TYR A 647 6.99 17.56 7.20
C TYR A 647 7.92 17.45 8.43
N GLY A 648 8.87 16.51 8.40
CA GLY A 648 9.91 16.33 9.43
C GLY A 648 11.24 16.99 9.05
N VAL A 649 12.33 16.54 9.67
CA VAL A 649 13.68 16.96 9.29
C VAL A 649 14.02 16.34 7.93
N ARG A 650 14.54 17.15 7.00
CA ARG A 650 14.96 16.70 5.67
C ARG A 650 16.47 16.85 5.58
N LYS A 651 17.16 15.81 5.12
CA LYS A 651 18.61 15.87 4.89
C LYS A 651 18.91 15.83 3.40
N VAL A 652 19.44 16.94 2.92
CA VAL A 652 19.93 17.07 1.54
C VAL A 652 21.00 16.02 1.27
N GLY A 653 20.98 15.41 0.09
CA GLY A 653 21.93 14.36 -0.31
C GLY A 653 21.69 13.01 0.35
N SER A 654 20.65 12.87 1.16
CA SER A 654 20.23 11.60 1.75
C SER A 654 18.99 11.07 1.05
N ILE A 655 18.92 9.74 0.89
CA ILE A 655 17.72 9.03 0.40
C ILE A 655 16.60 8.96 1.46
N GLY A 656 16.89 9.47 2.66
CA GLY A 656 15.97 9.57 3.77
C GLY A 656 16.14 8.44 4.77
N VAL A 657 15.04 8.09 5.42
CA VAL A 657 14.97 7.05 6.44
C VAL A 657 14.09 5.89 5.95
N PRO A 658 14.27 4.67 6.46
CA PRO A 658 13.37 3.56 6.16
C PRO A 658 11.91 3.91 6.44
N ILE A 659 10.99 3.45 5.60
CA ILE A 659 9.54 3.63 5.78
C ILE A 659 8.98 2.65 6.82
N ALA A 660 7.74 2.87 7.29
CA ALA A 660 7.11 2.05 8.33
C ALA A 660 7.21 0.54 8.05
N ASN A 661 7.44 -0.27 9.09
CA ASN A 661 7.65 -1.73 9.01
C ASN A 661 8.85 -2.18 8.15
N THR A 662 9.81 -1.29 7.89
CA THR A 662 11.05 -1.62 7.17
C THR A 662 12.25 -1.48 8.09
N ASP A 663 13.06 -2.52 8.16
CA ASP A 663 14.38 -2.52 8.77
C ASP A 663 15.45 -2.28 7.70
N ALA A 664 16.50 -1.54 8.06
CA ALA A 664 17.67 -1.31 7.23
C ALA A 664 18.95 -1.37 8.07
N ARG A 665 20.04 -1.88 7.48
CA ARG A 665 21.37 -1.95 8.09
C ARG A 665 22.45 -1.70 7.05
N ILE A 666 23.61 -1.28 7.52
CA ILE A 666 24.86 -1.25 6.75
C ILE A 666 25.71 -2.44 7.19
N VAL A 667 26.20 -3.24 6.25
CA VAL A 667 27.09 -4.37 6.52
C VAL A 667 28.41 -4.24 5.78
N ASP A 668 29.47 -4.74 6.41
CA ASP A 668 30.80 -4.80 5.82
C ASP A 668 30.82 -5.66 4.54
N LEU A 669 31.52 -5.19 3.51
CA LEU A 669 31.53 -5.80 2.18
C LEU A 669 32.18 -7.19 2.14
N VAL A 670 33.00 -7.52 3.14
CA VAL A 670 33.78 -8.77 3.19
C VAL A 670 33.29 -9.69 4.31
N THR A 671 33.12 -9.14 5.51
CA THR A 671 32.82 -9.90 6.73
C THR A 671 31.34 -10.08 7.01
N ASP A 672 30.46 -9.35 6.30
CA ASP A 672 28.99 -9.39 6.45
C ASP A 672 28.52 -8.98 7.86
N LYS A 673 29.39 -8.30 8.63
CA LYS A 673 29.07 -7.80 9.96
C LYS A 673 28.37 -6.45 9.85
N GLU A 674 27.39 -6.23 10.72
CA GLU A 674 26.73 -4.93 10.86
C GLU A 674 27.72 -3.86 11.31
N LEU A 675 27.72 -2.73 10.61
CA LEU A 675 28.60 -1.60 10.85
C LEU A 675 27.87 -0.50 11.64
N PRO A 676 28.57 0.24 12.52
CA PRO A 676 28.01 1.37 13.25
C PRO A 676 27.69 2.54 12.31
N ALA A 677 26.95 3.53 12.83
CA ALA A 677 26.69 4.78 12.11
C ALA A 677 28.00 5.49 11.72
N GLY A 678 28.01 6.08 10.53
CA GLY A 678 29.15 6.77 9.93
C GLY A 678 30.08 5.88 9.09
N GLU A 679 29.97 4.56 9.18
CA GLU A 679 30.79 3.64 8.38
C GLU A 679 30.12 3.27 7.05
N ILE A 680 30.93 3.11 6.00
CA ILE A 680 30.49 2.81 4.64
C ILE A 680 30.42 1.29 4.46
N GLY A 681 29.30 0.79 3.92
CA GLY A 681 29.11 -0.62 3.62
C GLY A 681 27.96 -0.87 2.67
N GLU A 682 27.54 -2.13 2.55
CA GLU A 682 26.38 -2.49 1.75
C GLU A 682 25.08 -2.26 2.52
N LEU A 683 24.11 -1.60 1.88
CA LEU A 683 22.77 -1.46 2.41
C LEU A 683 22.02 -2.79 2.28
N ILE A 684 21.51 -3.29 3.40
CA ILE A 684 20.59 -4.42 3.42
C ILE A 684 19.24 -3.99 4.01
N VAL A 685 18.14 -4.54 3.48
CA VAL A 685 16.78 -4.17 3.88
C VAL A 685 15.93 -5.39 4.18
N LYS A 686 15.03 -5.27 5.16
CA LYS A 686 14.08 -6.33 5.52
C LYS A 686 12.72 -5.72 5.80
N GLY A 687 11.66 -6.31 5.27
CA GLY A 687 10.31 -5.82 5.47
C GLY A 687 9.27 -6.58 4.66
N PRO A 688 7.98 -6.35 4.92
CA PRO A 688 6.89 -7.07 4.25
C PRO A 688 6.79 -6.78 2.75
N GLN A 689 7.42 -5.71 2.26
CA GLN A 689 7.44 -5.33 0.85
C GLN A 689 8.51 -6.04 0.00
N VAL A 690 9.47 -6.71 0.64
CA VAL A 690 10.57 -7.41 -0.02
C VAL A 690 10.02 -8.60 -0.80
N MET A 691 10.49 -8.76 -2.04
CA MET A 691 10.12 -9.83 -2.97
C MET A 691 10.33 -11.23 -2.38
N GLU A 692 9.70 -12.23 -2.98
CA GLU A 692 9.92 -13.62 -2.60
C GLU A 692 11.24 -14.16 -3.16
N ARG A 693 11.51 -13.89 -4.44
CA ARG A 693 12.65 -14.42 -5.23
C ARG A 693 12.70 -13.81 -6.63
N TYR A 694 13.72 -14.15 -7.40
CA TYR A 694 13.67 -14.00 -8.86
C TYR A 694 12.97 -15.18 -9.56
N TRP A 695 12.44 -14.91 -10.76
CA TRP A 695 11.85 -15.91 -11.64
C TRP A 695 12.91 -16.85 -12.22
N GLU A 696 12.59 -18.14 -12.40
CA GLU A 696 13.48 -19.21 -12.91
C GLU A 696 14.77 -19.50 -12.12
N THR A 697 15.05 -18.77 -11.04
CA THR A 697 16.13 -19.12 -10.12
C THR A 697 15.58 -20.02 -9.02
N THR A 698 16.19 -21.19 -8.81
CA THR A 698 15.93 -21.99 -7.60
C THR A 698 16.70 -21.35 -6.44
N VAL A 699 16.27 -21.56 -5.19
CA VAL A 699 16.99 -21.05 -4.00
C VAL A 699 18.44 -21.56 -3.96
N GLU A 700 18.71 -22.68 -4.64
CA GLU A 700 20.01 -23.37 -4.72
C GLU A 700 20.88 -22.85 -5.87
N ASP A 701 20.28 -22.32 -6.95
CA ASP A 701 20.96 -21.74 -8.12
C ASP A 701 21.08 -20.20 -8.05
N GLU A 702 20.54 -19.56 -7.02
CA GLU A 702 20.89 -18.17 -6.72
C GLU A 702 22.40 -18.14 -6.43
N PRO A 703 23.21 -17.35 -7.15
CA PRO A 703 24.61 -17.20 -6.79
C PRO A 703 24.61 -16.65 -5.38
N GLU A 704 24.98 -17.48 -4.39
CA GLU A 704 24.98 -17.20 -2.96
C GLU A 704 24.37 -15.83 -2.61
N SER A 705 23.07 -15.80 -2.32
CA SER A 705 22.43 -14.90 -1.34
C SER A 705 22.16 -13.43 -1.68
N ILE A 706 21.11 -13.16 -2.47
CA ILE A 706 20.50 -11.82 -2.47
C ILE A 706 19.55 -11.67 -1.26
N ILE A 707 18.91 -12.73 -0.77
CA ILE A 707 18.14 -12.70 0.48
C ILE A 707 18.71 -13.69 1.51
N LYS A 708 19.25 -13.19 2.65
CA LYS A 708 19.70 -14.03 3.78
C LYS A 708 18.87 -13.74 5.03
N ASN A 709 18.28 -14.77 5.65
CA ASN A 709 17.53 -14.61 6.90
C ASN A 709 16.44 -13.50 6.85
N GLY A 710 15.86 -13.31 5.66
CA GLY A 710 14.87 -12.27 5.35
C GLY A 710 15.44 -10.88 5.02
N TRP A 711 16.78 -10.71 5.00
CA TRP A 711 17.45 -9.49 4.59
C TRP A 711 17.83 -9.53 3.12
N LEU A 712 17.33 -8.57 2.35
CA LEU A 712 17.70 -8.32 0.97
C LEU A 712 18.98 -7.50 0.91
N TYR A 713 19.99 -8.04 0.24
CA TYR A 713 21.23 -7.38 -0.14
C TYR A 713 20.96 -6.54 -1.38
N THR A 714 20.98 -5.22 -1.22
CA THR A 714 20.56 -4.30 -2.29
C THR A 714 21.59 -4.17 -3.40
N GLY A 715 22.86 -4.52 -3.15
CA GLY A 715 23.98 -4.22 -4.02
C GLY A 715 24.32 -2.72 -4.11
N ASP A 716 23.70 -1.88 -3.28
CA ASP A 716 24.00 -0.45 -3.18
C ASP A 716 24.89 -0.19 -1.94
N ILE A 717 25.92 0.63 -2.12
CA ILE A 717 26.86 1.05 -1.08
C ILE A 717 26.33 2.33 -0.45
N ALA A 718 26.22 2.33 0.87
CA ALA A 718 25.64 3.43 1.62
C ALA A 718 26.33 3.63 2.97
N VAL A 719 26.02 4.77 3.59
CA VAL A 719 26.32 5.08 4.98
C VAL A 719 25.04 5.51 5.68
N MET A 720 24.89 5.14 6.95
CA MET A 720 23.84 5.61 7.84
C MET A 720 24.43 6.59 8.85
N ASP A 721 23.84 7.77 9.02
CA ASP A 721 24.27 8.70 10.06
C ASP A 721 23.62 8.44 11.43
N ASP A 722 24.08 9.15 12.47
CA ASP A 722 23.62 8.96 13.85
C ASP A 722 22.12 9.26 14.05
N ASP A 723 21.50 10.04 13.16
CA ASP A 723 20.05 10.32 13.19
C ASP A 723 19.26 9.29 12.36
N GLY A 724 19.94 8.27 11.81
CA GLY A 724 19.35 7.17 11.05
C GLY A 724 19.04 7.49 9.58
N TYR A 725 19.60 8.56 9.01
CA TYR A 725 19.45 8.86 7.59
C TYR A 725 20.50 8.14 6.75
N PHE A 726 20.09 7.69 5.58
CA PHE A 726 20.93 6.94 4.67
C PHE A 726 21.37 7.81 3.49
N GLN A 727 22.63 7.68 3.10
CA GLN A 727 23.20 8.31 1.90
C GLN A 727 23.77 7.23 1.00
N LEU A 728 23.41 7.26 -0.29
CA LEU A 728 23.96 6.36 -1.29
C LEU A 728 25.30 6.90 -1.80
N ILE A 729 26.34 6.07 -1.71
CA ILE A 729 27.68 6.37 -2.17
C ILE A 729 27.88 5.85 -3.60
N SER A 730 27.63 4.56 -3.81
CA SER A 730 27.91 3.89 -5.08
C SER A 730 27.09 2.61 -5.24
N ARG A 731 27.31 1.88 -6.34
CA ARG A 731 26.89 0.48 -6.48
C ARG A 731 28.05 -0.45 -6.22
N LYS A 732 27.78 -1.60 -5.59
CA LYS A 732 28.79 -2.62 -5.31
C LYS A 732 29.50 -3.10 -6.57
N ARG A 733 28.76 -3.32 -7.68
CA ARG A 733 29.33 -3.69 -8.99
C ARG A 733 30.17 -2.57 -9.62
N ASP A 734 29.82 -1.32 -9.37
CA ASP A 734 30.54 -0.17 -9.93
C ASP A 734 31.78 0.18 -9.08
N THR A 735 31.94 -0.43 -7.90
CA THR A 735 33.07 -0.18 -7.00
C THR A 735 34.34 -0.74 -7.64
N ILE A 736 35.32 0.13 -7.82
CA ILE A 736 36.59 -0.20 -8.47
C ILE A 736 37.55 -0.67 -7.39
N THR A 737 38.21 -1.81 -7.60
CA THR A 737 39.25 -2.28 -6.67
C THR A 737 40.62 -2.06 -7.27
N VAL A 738 41.40 -1.15 -6.68
CA VAL A 738 42.76 -0.78 -7.13
C VAL A 738 43.74 -1.10 -6.00
N ASP A 739 44.65 -2.06 -6.20
CA ASP A 739 45.66 -2.46 -5.20
C ASP A 739 45.06 -2.71 -3.79
N GLY A 740 43.89 -3.35 -3.72
CA GLY A 740 43.18 -3.65 -2.47
C GLY A 740 42.40 -2.49 -1.83
N HIS A 741 42.39 -1.31 -2.46
CA HIS A 741 41.59 -0.16 -2.05
C HIS A 741 40.29 -0.11 -2.87
N PHE A 742 39.19 0.25 -2.22
CA PHE A 742 37.92 0.52 -2.88
C PHE A 742 37.87 1.98 -3.33
N VAL A 743 37.65 2.18 -4.62
CA VAL A 743 37.43 3.49 -5.23
C VAL A 743 35.99 3.55 -5.75
N TYR A 744 35.26 4.57 -5.32
CA TYR A 744 33.90 4.80 -5.78
C TYR A 744 33.92 5.74 -6.99
N PRO A 745 33.34 5.36 -8.14
CA PRO A 745 33.36 6.18 -9.35
C PRO A 745 32.84 7.61 -9.15
N ARG A 746 31.85 7.79 -8.25
CA ARG A 746 31.25 9.10 -7.97
C ARG A 746 32.28 10.09 -7.40
N ASP A 747 33.16 9.65 -6.52
CA ASP A 747 34.18 10.53 -5.90
C ASP A 747 35.10 11.12 -6.98
N VAL A 748 35.43 10.30 -7.99
CA VAL A 748 36.22 10.71 -9.14
C VAL A 748 35.40 11.62 -10.08
N GLU A 749 34.14 11.27 -10.35
CA GLU A 749 33.22 12.06 -11.16
C GLU A 749 32.98 13.46 -10.58
N GLU A 750 32.80 13.60 -9.26
CA GLU A 750 32.61 14.89 -8.58
C GLU A 750 33.82 15.81 -8.72
N VAL A 751 35.04 15.27 -8.59
CA VAL A 751 36.26 16.02 -8.85
C VAL A 751 36.34 16.46 -10.31
N LEU A 752 35.95 15.62 -11.27
CA LEU A 752 35.88 16.00 -12.68
C LEU A 752 34.85 17.11 -12.93
N TYR A 753 33.73 17.12 -12.21
CA TYR A 753 32.70 18.16 -12.30
C TYR A 753 33.14 19.53 -11.74
N GLU A 754 34.18 19.60 -10.89
CA GLU A 754 34.79 20.89 -10.50
C GLU A 754 35.37 21.65 -11.70
N HIS A 755 35.69 20.95 -12.79
CA HIS A 755 36.20 21.57 -14.01
C HIS A 755 35.05 22.17 -14.85
N ASN A 756 34.95 23.50 -14.91
CA ASN A 756 33.85 24.22 -15.57
C ASN A 756 33.60 23.86 -17.06
N LYS A 757 34.58 23.27 -17.75
CA LYS A 757 34.47 22.78 -19.14
C LYS A 757 33.83 21.39 -19.27
N VAL A 758 33.63 20.65 -18.19
CA VAL A 758 32.98 19.34 -18.18
C VAL A 758 31.47 19.52 -18.16
N LEU A 759 30.77 18.82 -19.06
CA LEU A 759 29.30 18.74 -19.10
C LEU A 759 28.82 17.49 -18.36
N GLU A 760 29.39 16.34 -18.69
CA GLU A 760 29.11 15.05 -18.06
C GLU A 760 30.40 14.24 -17.90
N ALA A 761 30.46 13.41 -16.87
CA ALA A 761 31.53 12.45 -16.65
C ALA A 761 30.96 11.11 -16.16
N ALA A 762 31.58 10.01 -16.58
CA ALA A 762 31.32 8.67 -16.07
C ALA A 762 32.63 7.92 -15.88
N VAL A 763 32.82 7.32 -14.72
CA VAL A 763 34.05 6.59 -14.36
C VAL A 763 33.77 5.10 -14.24
N VAL A 764 34.70 4.28 -14.74
CA VAL A 764 34.62 2.81 -14.71
C VAL A 764 35.99 2.20 -14.36
N GLY A 765 35.95 1.01 -13.77
CA GLY A 765 37.13 0.18 -13.55
C GLY A 765 37.35 -0.75 -14.74
N ILE A 766 38.58 -0.79 -15.25
CA ILE A 766 39.00 -1.70 -16.32
C ILE A 766 39.96 -2.73 -15.72
N PRO A 767 39.79 -4.03 -15.99
CA PRO A 767 40.71 -5.07 -15.49
C PRO A 767 42.19 -4.72 -15.77
N ASP A 768 43.04 -4.87 -14.77
CA ASP A 768 44.48 -4.55 -14.85
C ASP A 768 45.36 -5.62 -14.19
N GLY A 769 45.26 -6.86 -14.69
CA GLY A 769 46.12 -7.97 -14.26
C GLY A 769 46.07 -8.25 -12.75
N GLU A 770 47.24 -8.37 -12.11
CA GLU A 770 47.38 -8.66 -10.68
C GLU A 770 47.05 -7.46 -9.77
N HIS A 771 46.91 -6.24 -10.32
CA HIS A 771 46.61 -5.01 -9.57
C HIS A 771 45.10 -4.78 -9.35
N GLY A 772 44.27 -5.73 -9.79
CA GLY A 772 42.81 -5.63 -9.76
C GLY A 772 42.30 -4.86 -10.97
N GLN A 773 42.03 -3.58 -10.81
CA GLN A 773 41.49 -2.69 -11.85
C GLN A 773 42.26 -1.37 -11.91
N ARG A 774 42.28 -0.75 -13.09
CA ARG A 774 42.69 0.65 -13.28
C ARG A 774 41.49 1.52 -13.64
N ILE A 775 41.56 2.80 -13.29
CA ILE A 775 40.44 3.74 -13.46
C ILE A 775 40.49 4.38 -14.85
N LYS A 776 39.35 4.40 -15.54
CA LYS A 776 39.13 5.15 -16.79
C LYS A 776 37.93 6.09 -16.66
N ALA A 777 38.09 7.33 -17.10
CA ALA A 777 37.04 8.35 -17.12
C ALA A 777 36.56 8.63 -18.55
N PHE A 778 35.24 8.65 -18.76
CA PHE A 778 34.60 9.12 -19.98
C PHE A 778 34.01 10.51 -19.74
N VAL A 779 34.37 11.48 -20.57
CA VAL A 779 34.01 12.89 -20.35
C VAL A 779 33.33 13.48 -21.58
N VAL A 780 32.19 14.14 -21.36
CA VAL A 780 31.51 14.96 -22.36
C VAL A 780 31.86 16.42 -22.08
N PRO A 781 32.58 17.12 -22.98
CA PRO A 781 32.86 18.54 -22.82
C PRO A 781 31.63 19.41 -23.07
N ARG A 782 31.57 20.59 -22.45
CA ARG A 782 30.59 21.62 -22.83
C ARG A 782 30.83 22.09 -24.26
N ALA A 783 29.74 22.46 -24.95
CA ALA A 783 29.80 22.94 -26.32
C ALA A 783 30.82 24.08 -26.49
N GLY A 784 31.77 23.90 -27.42
CA GLY A 784 32.82 24.89 -27.71
C GLY A 784 33.99 24.93 -26.72
N ALA A 785 33.99 24.11 -25.66
CA ALA A 785 35.08 24.06 -24.70
C ALA A 785 36.27 23.24 -25.22
N LYS A 786 37.50 23.74 -25.03
CA LYS A 786 38.74 22.99 -25.26
C LYS A 786 39.29 22.52 -23.91
N ILE A 787 39.33 21.22 -23.72
CA ILE A 787 39.81 20.55 -22.50
C ILE A 787 40.80 19.45 -22.90
N THR A 788 41.84 19.23 -22.09
CA THR A 788 42.83 18.18 -22.33
C THR A 788 42.79 17.11 -21.24
N THR A 789 43.27 15.91 -21.56
CA THR A 789 43.35 14.80 -20.60
C THR A 789 44.26 15.14 -19.41
N ASP A 790 45.41 15.77 -19.67
CA ASP A 790 46.37 16.15 -18.62
C ASP A 790 45.78 17.16 -17.63
N GLU A 791 44.99 18.14 -18.11
CA GLU A 791 44.29 19.10 -17.25
C GLU A 791 43.35 18.40 -16.25
N LEU A 792 42.64 17.35 -16.69
CA LEU A 792 41.70 16.60 -15.86
C LEU A 792 42.42 15.65 -14.89
N ILE A 793 43.44 14.93 -15.35
CA ILE A 793 44.21 14.03 -14.48
C ILE A 793 44.93 14.83 -13.39
N GLU A 794 45.47 16.01 -13.71
CA GLU A 794 46.12 16.88 -12.73
C GLU A 794 45.12 17.53 -11.75
N LEU A 795 43.87 17.75 -12.17
CA LEU A 795 42.80 18.10 -11.24
C LEU A 795 42.52 16.94 -10.26
N CYS A 796 42.40 15.72 -10.77
CA CYS A 796 42.21 14.51 -9.95
C CYS A 796 43.36 14.29 -8.96
N ARG A 797 44.63 14.36 -9.38
CA ARG A 797 45.79 14.20 -8.47
C ARG A 797 45.82 15.19 -7.31
N ARG A 798 45.28 16.40 -7.50
CA ARG A 798 45.25 17.42 -6.45
C ARG A 798 44.19 17.18 -5.38
N ARG A 799 43.24 16.28 -5.63
CA ARG A 799 42.04 16.07 -4.80
C ARG A 799 41.88 14.63 -4.31
N LEU A 800 42.44 13.67 -5.02
CA LEU A 800 42.28 12.23 -4.78
C LEU A 800 43.62 11.61 -4.39
N ASP A 801 43.56 10.52 -3.61
CA ASP A 801 44.72 9.68 -3.37
C ASP A 801 45.22 9.04 -4.67
N ASP A 802 46.51 8.71 -4.75
CA ASP A 802 47.17 8.24 -5.98
C ASP A 802 46.46 7.03 -6.62
N TYR A 803 45.93 6.11 -5.81
CA TYR A 803 45.21 4.92 -6.29
C TYR A 803 43.83 5.24 -6.90
N ALA A 804 43.26 6.41 -6.63
CA ALA A 804 41.94 6.84 -7.11
C ALA A 804 42.00 7.75 -8.36
N VAL A 805 43.20 8.10 -8.82
CA VAL A 805 43.39 8.98 -9.99
C VAL A 805 43.14 8.20 -11.29
N PRO A 806 42.34 8.75 -12.25
CA PRO A 806 42.16 8.13 -13.56
C PRO A 806 43.48 7.94 -14.31
N SER A 807 43.72 6.70 -14.76
CA SER A 807 44.85 6.35 -15.63
C SER A 807 44.63 6.82 -17.08
N GLU A 808 43.37 6.96 -17.49
CA GLU A 808 42.96 7.26 -18.85
C GLU A 808 41.69 8.11 -18.87
N VAL A 809 41.62 9.09 -19.77
CA VAL A 809 40.43 9.92 -20.01
C VAL A 809 40.05 9.87 -21.49
N GLU A 810 38.81 9.51 -21.78
CA GLU A 810 38.25 9.44 -23.13
C GLU A 810 37.11 10.45 -23.33
N PHE A 811 37.19 11.26 -24.39
CA PHE A 811 36.17 12.25 -24.70
C PHE A 811 35.03 11.67 -25.54
N ARG A 812 33.78 11.95 -25.17
CA ARG A 812 32.55 11.51 -25.86
C ARG A 812 31.65 12.70 -26.21
N GLN A 813 30.75 12.49 -27.18
CA GLN A 813 29.71 13.47 -27.50
C GLN A 813 28.50 13.37 -26.55
N ASP A 814 28.17 12.14 -26.10
CA ASP A 814 27.13 11.85 -25.11
C ASP A 814 27.48 10.55 -24.39
N LEU A 815 26.87 10.31 -23.23
CA LEU A 815 26.97 9.07 -22.45
C LEU A 815 25.73 8.19 -22.66
N PRO A 816 25.87 6.86 -22.68
CA PRO A 816 24.73 5.96 -22.80
C PRO A 816 23.85 6.06 -21.55
N LYS A 817 22.54 6.29 -21.72
CA LYS A 817 21.58 6.52 -20.61
C LYS A 817 20.33 5.64 -20.75
N SER A 818 19.69 5.30 -19.62
CA SER A 818 18.40 4.62 -19.57
C SER A 818 17.23 5.59 -19.88
N PHE A 819 16.00 5.07 -20.02
CA PHE A 819 14.80 5.89 -20.24
C PHE A 819 14.55 6.88 -19.08
N VAL A 820 14.92 6.50 -17.85
CA VAL A 820 14.85 7.38 -16.67
C VAL A 820 16.07 8.30 -16.53
N GLY A 821 16.97 8.34 -17.52
CA GLY A 821 18.10 9.26 -17.58
C GLY A 821 19.37 8.80 -16.85
N LYS A 822 19.47 7.53 -16.46
CA LYS A 822 20.62 7.00 -15.71
C LYS A 822 21.74 6.53 -16.65
N VAL A 823 22.99 6.96 -16.42
CA VAL A 823 24.15 6.47 -17.19
C VAL A 823 24.31 4.95 -17.05
N LEU A 824 24.40 4.26 -18.19
CA LEU A 824 24.56 2.81 -18.30
C LEU A 824 26.05 2.46 -18.40
N ARG A 825 26.77 2.43 -17.27
CA ARG A 825 28.23 2.18 -17.20
C ARG A 825 28.70 0.91 -17.91
N ARG A 826 27.85 -0.12 -17.96
CA ARG A 826 28.11 -1.36 -18.71
C ARG A 826 28.46 -1.10 -20.18
N LEU A 827 27.72 -0.21 -20.84
CA LEU A 827 27.93 0.13 -22.25
C LEU A 827 29.20 0.98 -22.48
N LEU A 828 29.88 1.42 -21.42
CA LEU A 828 31.16 2.11 -21.49
C LEU A 828 32.35 1.12 -21.35
N THR A 829 32.11 -0.07 -20.80
CA THR A 829 33.11 -1.13 -20.66
C THR A 829 33.10 -2.14 -21.80
N GLU A 830 32.02 -2.15 -22.60
CA GLU A 830 31.91 -2.85 -23.89
C GLU A 830 32.59 -2.03 -25.00
#